data_AF-W0IY17-F1
#
_entry.id   AF-W0IY17-F1
#
_cell.length_a   1.000
_cell.length_b   1.000
_cell.length_c   1.000
_cell.angle_alpha   90.00
_cell.angle_beta   90.00
_cell.angle_gamma   90.00
#
_symmetry.space_group_name_H-M   'P 1'
#
loop_
_entity.id
_entity.type
_entity.pdbx_description
1 polymer ?
#
loop_
_entity_poly.entity_id
_entity_poly.type
_entity_poly.pdbx_seq_one_letter_code
_entity_poly.pdbx_strand_id
1 'polypeptide(L)'
;MSASPENSPAARIAALRAELARHDELYYRAARPELSDFDYDRLKRELADLEAQHPELATGESPTRRIGDDRAEGFARVRHRQAMMTLDNTYDDGELREFYARLLKTLAAAGAIDAGTGEARAENDAADADNARLACIVEPKIDGAAVSLTYEHGKLTRAVTRGDGSEGDDVTANVRTLRGLPHTLRAAPPVVAPPSPPAPAGPGPEDDLFSLAAAPAPASTPAAPVPVAPFPDLIEIRGEIFLREEEFRRINQQQEEAGEAAYANPRNLAAGTLKLLDSSVVASRRLEIVLYGLGACEPAPEQALAALATAAPPTPGWGFDSQTGFQRQLAAWGLPTVEKTWSVRGIEAVREAIAELDRLRRGFAYATDGAVVKLDLFAQQKILGYRGTDAAGRAQEARKLSPRWACAFKFPPDRAETRINAITIQVGRTGVLTPVAELDPVLLAGTTVKRATLHNADEIARKDVRIGDTVLIEKAGEIIPAVIGVVMDKRIPSCEPYCFPEKCPACGTPVVRVEGGVAWRCPNPHCPEKVRRRVAHFASKACLDIDGLGREIVDLLLEKKLITTIPDLFRLKVEDLLPLKKSGETWANNLINAIDARRTADLWRVIHGLGIPQVGATAAKTLARSFRSLDALAAAPLPDLVRLADFGEITAQAVRAWFDDGTNRELVADLQRAGLAPTPPAENAADSPAAGKTFVLTGTLPTLGREQATEKIEAAGGKVSGSVSKKTHYVVAGEEAGSKLEKARKLGVPVLDEEGLLRLLAGE
;
A
#
# COMPACT_ATOMS: atom_id res chain seq x y z
N MET A 1 44.20 -5.13 7.33
CA MET A 1 43.20 -4.22 7.93
C MET A 1 41.85 -4.89 7.82
N SER A 2 41.43 -5.57 8.89
CA SER A 2 40.16 -6.29 8.98
C SER A 2 39.04 -5.29 9.27
N ALA A 3 38.04 -5.23 8.39
CA ALA A 3 36.84 -4.43 8.62
C ALA A 3 36.12 -4.92 9.89
N SER A 4 35.63 -3.98 10.70
CA SER A 4 34.83 -4.26 11.90
C SER A 4 33.64 -5.18 11.58
N PRO A 5 33.21 -6.07 12.51
CA PRO A 5 32.18 -7.08 12.26
C PRO A 5 30.82 -6.50 11.81
N GLU A 6 30.54 -5.23 12.08
CA GLU A 6 29.31 -4.52 11.68
C GLU A 6 29.24 -4.15 10.18
N ASN A 7 30.37 -4.16 9.46
CA ASN A 7 30.43 -3.85 8.01
C ASN A 7 30.67 -5.09 7.13
N SER A 8 30.42 -6.30 7.66
CA SER A 8 30.53 -7.53 6.86
C SER A 8 29.36 -7.67 5.87
N PRO A 9 29.59 -8.20 4.64
CA PRO A 9 28.52 -8.50 3.69
C PRO A 9 27.39 -9.36 4.29
N ALA A 10 27.73 -10.27 5.20
CA ALA A 10 26.77 -11.09 5.93
C ALA A 10 25.87 -10.27 6.87
N ALA A 11 26.41 -9.30 7.61
CA ALA A 11 25.64 -8.40 8.46
C ALA A 11 24.71 -7.50 7.64
N ARG A 12 25.18 -7.00 6.49
CA ARG A 12 24.36 -6.19 5.57
C ARG A 12 23.22 -6.99 4.95
N ILE A 13 23.48 -8.22 4.50
CA ILE A 13 22.44 -9.13 3.97
C ILE A 13 21.38 -9.42 5.04
N ALA A 14 21.78 -9.69 6.29
CA ALA A 14 20.84 -9.94 7.39
C ALA A 14 19.96 -8.70 7.70
N ALA A 15 20.56 -7.52 7.75
CA ALA A 15 19.84 -6.25 7.96
C ALA A 15 18.83 -5.98 6.83
N LEU A 16 19.27 -6.12 5.57
CA LEU A 16 18.40 -5.93 4.39
C LEU A 16 17.23 -6.92 4.38
N ARG A 17 17.45 -8.18 4.76
CA ARG A 17 16.37 -9.19 4.88
C ARG A 17 15.35 -8.82 5.94
N ALA A 18 15.80 -8.39 7.12
CA ALA A 18 14.91 -7.98 8.21
C ALA A 18 14.10 -6.73 7.84
N GLU A 19 14.75 -5.74 7.20
CA GLU A 19 14.11 -4.53 6.72
C GLU A 19 13.06 -4.82 5.64
N LEU A 20 13.41 -5.57 4.59
CA LEU A 20 12.49 -5.96 3.53
C LEU A 20 11.31 -6.80 4.05
N ALA A 21 11.53 -7.72 4.99
CA ALA A 21 10.46 -8.52 5.58
C ALA A 21 9.46 -7.67 6.38
N ARG A 22 9.94 -6.70 7.15
CA ARG A 22 9.10 -5.74 7.87
C ARG A 22 8.28 -4.89 6.89
N HIS A 23 8.90 -4.46 5.79
CA HIS A 23 8.22 -3.68 4.76
C HIS A 23 7.21 -4.51 3.96
N ASP A 24 7.49 -5.79 3.68
CA ASP A 24 6.54 -6.71 3.07
C ASP A 24 5.29 -6.89 3.95
N GLU A 25 5.46 -7.04 5.26
CA GLU A 25 4.33 -7.12 6.20
C GLU A 25 3.51 -5.84 6.21
N LEU A 26 4.16 -4.68 6.28
CA LEU A 26 3.49 -3.38 6.23
C LEU A 26 2.77 -3.13 4.91
N TYR A 27 3.36 -3.56 3.80
CA TYR A 27 2.83 -3.38 2.45
C TYR A 27 1.67 -4.34 2.15
N TYR A 28 1.91 -5.65 2.23
CA TYR A 28 0.96 -6.66 1.77
C TYR A 28 -0.15 -6.99 2.78
N ARG A 29 0.13 -6.91 4.09
CA ARG A 29 -0.83 -7.26 5.16
C ARG A 29 -1.44 -6.05 5.83
N ALA A 30 -0.63 -5.07 6.20
CA ALA A 30 -1.11 -3.89 6.94
C ALA A 30 -1.62 -2.76 6.02
N ALA A 31 -1.33 -2.81 4.72
CA ALA A 31 -1.66 -1.76 3.74
C ALA A 31 -1.21 -0.35 4.21
N ARG A 32 -0.05 -0.26 4.87
CA ARG A 32 0.53 0.95 5.48
C ARG A 32 2.03 0.99 5.23
N PRO A 33 2.48 1.16 3.97
CA PRO A 33 3.91 1.17 3.68
C PRO A 33 4.57 2.39 4.30
N GLU A 34 5.79 2.18 4.80
CA GLU A 34 6.68 3.26 5.27
C GLU A 34 7.74 3.64 4.22
N LEU A 35 8.01 2.75 3.26
CA LEU A 35 8.90 3.00 2.12
C LEU A 35 8.09 3.20 0.85
N SER A 36 8.67 3.98 -0.07
CA SER A 36 8.19 4.02 -1.45
C SER A 36 8.50 2.72 -2.20
N ASP A 37 7.74 2.40 -3.24
CA ASP A 37 8.01 1.26 -4.12
C ASP A 37 9.43 1.31 -4.70
N PHE A 38 9.93 2.50 -5.00
CA PHE A 38 11.29 2.70 -5.52
C PHE A 38 12.37 2.41 -4.48
N ASP A 39 12.21 2.90 -3.25
CA ASP A 39 13.17 2.62 -2.17
C ASP A 39 13.17 1.14 -1.80
N TYR A 40 11.99 0.51 -1.78
CA TYR A 40 11.86 -0.93 -1.61
C TYR A 40 12.58 -1.69 -2.73
N ASP A 41 12.35 -1.32 -4.00
CA ASP A 41 13.01 -1.93 -5.16
C ASP A 41 14.54 -1.71 -5.12
N ARG A 42 15.02 -0.57 -4.61
CA ARG A 42 16.45 -0.28 -4.40
C ARG A 42 17.04 -1.22 -3.36
N LEU A 43 16.41 -1.34 -2.18
CA LEU A 43 16.88 -2.26 -1.12
C LEU A 43 16.86 -3.71 -1.61
N LYS A 44 15.85 -4.09 -2.38
CA LYS A 44 15.72 -5.43 -2.96
C LYS A 44 16.80 -5.70 -4.01
N ARG A 45 17.16 -4.69 -4.82
CA ARG A 45 18.26 -4.78 -5.78
C ARG A 45 19.61 -4.89 -5.08
N GLU A 46 19.85 -4.07 -4.07
CA GLU A 46 21.06 -4.15 -3.24
C GLU A 46 21.21 -5.56 -2.63
N LEU A 47 20.13 -6.13 -2.09
CA LEU A 47 20.13 -7.50 -1.58
C LEU A 47 20.41 -8.53 -2.69
N ALA A 48 19.80 -8.37 -3.87
CA ALA A 48 20.01 -9.27 -4.99
C ALA A 48 21.46 -9.23 -5.51
N ASP A 49 22.06 -8.04 -5.60
CA ASP A 49 23.45 -7.85 -6.02
C ASP A 49 24.42 -8.47 -5.01
N LEU A 50 24.18 -8.25 -3.71
CA LEU A 50 24.97 -8.87 -2.64
C LEU A 50 24.84 -10.40 -2.63
N GLU A 51 23.65 -10.95 -2.86
CA GLU A 51 23.43 -12.40 -2.97
C GLU A 51 24.05 -13.00 -4.24
N ALA A 52 24.16 -12.23 -5.32
CA ALA A 52 24.85 -12.64 -6.54
C ALA A 52 26.38 -12.64 -6.34
N GLN A 53 26.92 -11.67 -5.61
CA GLN A 53 28.34 -11.57 -5.26
C GLN A 53 28.76 -12.59 -4.19
N HIS A 54 27.82 -13.00 -3.31
CA HIS A 54 28.02 -13.97 -2.24
C HIS A 54 26.99 -15.13 -2.31
N PRO A 55 27.08 -16.04 -3.30
CA PRO A 55 26.13 -17.13 -3.47
C PRO A 55 25.98 -18.05 -2.26
N GLU A 56 27.04 -18.18 -1.44
CA GLU A 56 27.08 -18.96 -0.21
C GLU A 56 26.15 -18.42 0.90
N LEU A 57 25.79 -17.15 0.84
CA LEU A 57 24.89 -16.49 1.80
C LEU A 57 23.43 -16.44 1.32
N ALA A 58 23.16 -16.87 0.08
CA ALA A 58 21.86 -16.73 -0.57
C ALA A 58 20.91 -17.89 -0.21
N THR A 59 19.92 -17.63 0.65
CA THR A 59 18.97 -18.65 1.15
C THR A 59 17.70 -18.71 0.30
N GLY A 60 17.00 -19.86 0.30
CA GLY A 60 15.68 -20.01 -0.34
C GLY A 60 14.58 -19.16 0.31
N GLU A 61 14.80 -18.69 1.55
CA GLU A 61 13.86 -17.85 2.29
C GLU A 61 14.00 -16.35 2.01
N SER A 62 14.96 -15.97 1.17
CA SER A 62 15.25 -14.57 0.90
C SER A 62 14.07 -13.83 0.23
N PRO A 63 13.76 -12.57 0.61
CA PRO A 63 12.74 -11.73 -0.04
C PRO A 63 12.97 -11.51 -1.55
N THR A 64 14.20 -11.67 -2.04
CA THR A 64 14.54 -11.65 -3.48
C THR A 64 13.95 -12.84 -4.23
N ARG A 65 13.66 -13.95 -3.53
CA ARG A 65 13.20 -15.22 -4.08
C ARG A 65 11.73 -15.53 -3.79
N ARG A 66 11.06 -14.74 -2.93
CA ARG A 66 9.65 -14.91 -2.54
C ARG A 66 8.70 -13.98 -3.30
N ILE A 67 7.46 -14.43 -3.46
CA ILE A 67 6.32 -13.61 -3.91
C ILE A 67 5.68 -13.01 -2.66
N GLY A 68 5.31 -11.72 -2.70
CA GLY A 68 4.65 -11.08 -1.55
C GLY A 68 3.30 -11.69 -1.26
N ASP A 69 3.06 -12.03 0.02
CA ASP A 69 1.86 -12.72 0.52
C ASP A 69 0.87 -11.73 1.14
N ASP A 70 -0.28 -11.61 0.50
CA ASP A 70 -1.29 -10.63 0.85
C ASP A 70 -2.50 -11.23 1.60
N ARG A 71 -2.45 -12.50 2.00
CA ARG A 71 -3.57 -13.17 2.69
C ARG A 71 -3.89 -12.55 4.06
N ALA A 72 -5.18 -12.45 4.39
CA ALA A 72 -5.72 -11.88 5.62
C ALA A 72 -6.46 -12.92 6.49
N GLU A 73 -6.55 -12.66 7.80
CA GLU A 73 -7.32 -13.52 8.71
C GLU A 73 -8.83 -13.36 8.50
N GLY A 74 -9.55 -14.47 8.36
CA GLY A 74 -11.02 -14.49 8.28
C GLY A 74 -11.60 -14.77 6.90
N PHE A 75 -10.78 -14.81 5.85
CA PHE A 75 -11.17 -15.27 4.51
C PHE A 75 -10.84 -16.76 4.32
N ALA A 76 -11.61 -17.44 3.46
CA ALA A 76 -11.30 -18.80 3.05
C ALA A 76 -10.10 -18.78 2.08
N ARG A 77 -9.10 -19.64 2.32
CA ARG A 77 -7.95 -19.75 1.42
C ARG A 77 -8.27 -20.69 0.28
N VAL A 78 -7.92 -20.28 -0.93
CA VAL A 78 -8.16 -21.03 -2.15
C VAL A 78 -6.87 -21.13 -2.94
N ARG A 79 -6.52 -22.35 -3.33
CA ARG A 79 -5.42 -22.61 -4.24
C ARG A 79 -5.80 -22.22 -5.66
N HIS A 80 -4.91 -21.50 -6.33
CA HIS A 80 -5.06 -21.15 -7.75
C HIS A 80 -4.89 -22.40 -8.62
N ARG A 81 -5.74 -22.59 -9.65
CA ARG A 81 -5.58 -23.72 -10.59
C ARG A 81 -4.29 -23.58 -11.39
N GLN A 82 -3.98 -22.35 -11.77
CA GLN A 82 -2.67 -21.97 -12.29
C GLN A 82 -2.08 -20.89 -11.39
N ALA A 83 -0.81 -21.04 -10.98
CA ALA A 83 -0.17 -20.08 -10.07
C ALA A 83 -0.18 -18.64 -10.62
N MET A 84 -0.41 -17.66 -9.73
CA MET A 84 -0.27 -16.24 -10.02
C MET A 84 1.17 -15.80 -9.74
N MET A 85 1.88 -15.44 -10.81
CA MET A 85 3.31 -15.17 -10.77
C MET A 85 3.59 -13.67 -10.67
N THR A 86 4.86 -13.33 -10.46
CA THR A 86 5.36 -11.95 -10.48
C THR A 86 6.12 -11.68 -11.78
N LEU A 87 6.19 -10.42 -12.19
CA LEU A 87 7.03 -10.01 -13.31
C LEU A 87 8.46 -9.73 -12.84
N ASP A 88 9.41 -9.84 -13.75
CA ASP A 88 10.75 -9.29 -13.58
C ASP A 88 10.74 -7.84 -14.06
N ASN A 89 11.38 -6.96 -13.28
CA ASN A 89 11.43 -5.54 -13.56
C ASN A 89 12.60 -5.22 -14.50
N THR A 90 12.38 -4.27 -15.40
CA THR A 90 13.41 -3.57 -16.17
C THR A 90 13.27 -2.07 -15.92
N TYR A 91 14.37 -1.34 -15.78
CA TYR A 91 14.36 0.07 -15.37
C TYR A 91 14.91 1.03 -16.41
N ASP A 92 15.59 0.50 -17.43
CA ASP A 92 16.17 1.30 -18.51
C ASP A 92 16.13 0.56 -19.85
N ASP A 93 16.53 1.30 -20.89
CA ASP A 93 16.54 0.82 -22.27
C ASP A 93 17.48 -0.36 -22.50
N GLY A 94 18.62 -0.39 -21.79
CA GLY A 94 19.62 -1.45 -21.90
C GLY A 94 19.05 -2.77 -21.40
N GLU A 95 18.48 -2.76 -20.19
CA GLU A 95 17.83 -3.94 -19.60
C GLU A 95 16.67 -4.46 -20.47
N LEU A 96 15.90 -3.57 -21.10
CA LEU A 96 14.83 -3.92 -22.02
C LEU A 96 15.35 -4.59 -23.29
N ARG A 97 16.43 -4.07 -23.89
CA ARG A 97 17.10 -4.67 -25.05
C ARG A 97 17.68 -6.05 -24.72
N GLU A 98 18.30 -6.19 -23.55
CA GLU A 98 18.79 -7.49 -23.09
C GLU A 98 17.67 -8.51 -22.90
N PHE A 99 16.53 -8.09 -22.35
CA PHE A 99 15.34 -8.92 -22.26
C PHE A 99 14.90 -9.40 -23.65
N TYR A 100 14.78 -8.48 -24.61
CA TYR A 100 14.39 -8.80 -25.98
C TYR A 100 15.38 -9.75 -26.67
N ALA A 101 16.69 -9.51 -26.53
CA ALA A 101 17.74 -10.38 -27.06
C ALA A 101 17.67 -11.81 -26.50
N ARG A 102 17.34 -11.98 -25.21
CA ARG A 102 17.14 -13.30 -24.59
C ARG A 102 15.94 -14.04 -25.18
N LEU A 103 14.86 -13.34 -25.51
CA LEU A 103 13.67 -13.93 -26.16
C LEU A 103 14.06 -14.52 -27.51
N LEU A 104 14.71 -13.72 -28.35
CA LEU A 104 15.17 -14.13 -29.69
C LEU A 104 16.07 -15.36 -29.63
N LYS A 105 17.11 -15.32 -28.80
CA LYS A 105 18.06 -16.43 -28.65
C LYS A 105 17.37 -17.73 -28.28
N THR A 106 16.42 -17.68 -27.35
CA THR A 106 15.73 -18.88 -26.85
C THR A 106 14.74 -19.42 -27.88
N LEU A 107 13.99 -18.54 -28.56
CA LEU A 107 13.04 -18.93 -29.60
C LEU A 107 13.75 -19.47 -30.85
N ALA A 108 14.88 -18.88 -31.25
CA ALA A 108 15.68 -19.38 -32.36
C ALA A 108 16.28 -20.76 -32.04
N ALA A 109 16.80 -20.95 -30.82
CA ALA A 109 17.30 -22.25 -30.37
C ALA A 109 16.22 -23.34 -30.33
N ALA A 110 14.97 -22.95 -30.10
CA ALA A 110 13.81 -23.85 -30.13
C ALA A 110 13.24 -24.06 -31.55
N GLY A 111 13.83 -23.45 -32.59
CA GLY A 111 13.33 -23.52 -33.97
C GLY A 111 11.98 -22.81 -34.18
N ALA A 112 11.56 -21.96 -33.25
CA ALA A 112 10.28 -21.25 -33.31
C ALA A 112 10.33 -19.98 -34.17
N ILE A 113 11.55 -19.52 -34.49
CA ILE A 113 11.85 -18.41 -35.41
C ILE A 113 13.10 -18.79 -36.21
N ASP A 114 13.19 -18.35 -37.46
CA ASP A 114 14.39 -18.57 -38.28
C ASP A 114 15.58 -17.79 -37.70
N ALA A 115 16.71 -18.48 -37.54
CA ALA A 115 17.95 -17.91 -37.02
C ALA A 115 18.65 -16.96 -38.03
N GLY A 116 18.04 -16.67 -39.18
CA GLY A 116 18.63 -15.78 -40.18
C GLY A 116 17.67 -15.32 -41.29
N THR A 117 17.39 -14.02 -41.33
CA THR A 117 17.57 -13.23 -42.55
C THR A 117 18.64 -12.18 -42.25
N GLY A 118 19.86 -12.66 -42.06
CA GLY A 118 21.06 -11.94 -42.43
C GLY A 118 21.47 -12.40 -43.81
N GLU A 119 20.94 -11.77 -44.86
CA GLU A 119 21.72 -11.55 -46.07
C GLU A 119 22.14 -10.08 -46.05
N ALA A 120 23.32 -9.84 -45.48
CA ALA A 120 24.09 -8.66 -45.79
C ALA A 120 24.41 -8.70 -47.29
N ARG A 121 23.77 -7.81 -48.07
CA ARG A 121 24.32 -7.38 -49.35
C ARG A 121 24.93 -5.99 -49.16
N ALA A 122 26.25 -6.01 -49.08
CA ALA A 122 27.21 -4.96 -49.40
C ALA A 122 27.09 -3.60 -48.69
N GLU A 123 28.01 -3.42 -47.73
CA GLU A 123 28.86 -2.24 -47.49
C GLU A 123 28.19 -0.88 -47.26
N ASN A 124 28.37 -0.41 -46.02
CA ASN A 124 28.05 0.90 -45.44
C ASN A 124 26.61 1.06 -44.94
N ASP A 125 26.31 0.48 -43.77
CA ASP A 125 25.47 1.11 -42.74
C ASP A 125 25.60 0.34 -41.41
N ALA A 126 26.25 0.95 -40.42
CA ALA A 126 26.47 0.38 -39.08
C ALA A 126 25.23 0.48 -38.17
N ALA A 127 24.03 0.30 -38.74
CA ALA A 127 22.75 0.46 -38.03
C ALA A 127 21.80 -0.76 -38.13
N ASP A 128 22.08 -1.76 -38.97
CA ASP A 128 21.16 -2.87 -39.25
C ASP A 128 21.62 -4.24 -38.68
N ALA A 129 21.81 -4.30 -37.35
CA ALA A 129 22.02 -5.55 -36.62
C ALA A 129 20.73 -6.11 -35.96
N ASP A 130 19.57 -5.57 -36.32
CA ASP A 130 18.24 -5.84 -35.77
C ASP A 130 17.32 -6.29 -36.93
N ASN A 131 16.46 -7.31 -36.89
CA ASN A 131 16.07 -8.25 -35.86
C ASN A 131 15.04 -9.21 -36.48
N ALA A 132 14.91 -10.45 -36.00
CA ALA A 132 13.64 -11.16 -36.14
C ALA A 132 12.57 -10.35 -35.36
N ARG A 133 11.53 -9.85 -36.04
CA ARG A 133 10.54 -8.94 -35.45
C ARG A 133 9.50 -9.74 -34.65
N LEU A 134 9.74 -9.95 -33.37
CA LEU A 134 8.79 -10.60 -32.45
C LEU A 134 7.53 -9.73 -32.30
N ALA A 135 6.36 -10.37 -32.30
CA ALA A 135 5.11 -9.71 -31.95
C ALA A 135 5.00 -9.58 -30.43
N CYS A 136 4.83 -8.35 -29.95
CA CYS A 136 4.70 -8.03 -28.55
C CYS A 136 3.42 -7.23 -28.32
N ILE A 137 2.87 -7.35 -27.12
CA ILE A 137 1.85 -6.44 -26.59
C ILE A 137 2.48 -5.60 -25.46
N VAL A 138 2.24 -4.30 -25.50
CA VAL A 138 2.57 -3.37 -24.41
C VAL A 138 1.28 -2.93 -23.75
N GLU A 139 1.24 -2.99 -22.43
CA GLU A 139 0.08 -2.69 -21.61
C GLU A 139 0.48 -1.78 -20.43
N PRO A 140 -0.43 -0.94 -19.90
CA PRO A 140 -0.16 -0.19 -18.68
C PRO A 140 0.06 -1.14 -17.50
N LYS A 141 1.10 -0.89 -16.70
CA LYS A 141 1.29 -1.57 -15.42
C LYS A 141 0.43 -0.86 -14.37
N ILE A 142 -0.76 -1.41 -14.12
CA ILE A 142 -1.74 -0.84 -13.20
C ILE A 142 -1.24 -0.98 -11.75
N ASP A 143 -1.38 0.10 -10.99
CA ASP A 143 -1.06 0.11 -9.57
C ASP A 143 -2.30 -0.20 -8.72
N GLY A 144 -2.55 -1.50 -8.49
CA GLY A 144 -3.71 -1.98 -7.73
C GLY A 144 -3.46 -3.29 -6.98
N ALA A 145 -4.56 -4.02 -6.76
CA ALA A 145 -4.56 -5.34 -6.13
C ALA A 145 -4.92 -6.43 -7.15
N ALA A 146 -3.98 -7.36 -7.37
CA ALA A 146 -4.16 -8.45 -8.32
C ALA A 146 -5.23 -9.45 -7.85
N VAL A 147 -6.10 -9.84 -8.79
CA VAL A 147 -7.20 -10.79 -8.56
C VAL A 147 -7.32 -11.78 -9.72
N SER A 148 -7.77 -13.00 -9.42
CA SER A 148 -8.13 -14.04 -10.39
C SER A 148 -9.63 -14.31 -10.30
N LEU A 149 -10.35 -14.19 -11.41
CA LEU A 149 -11.79 -14.42 -11.53
C LEU A 149 -12.05 -15.76 -12.23
N THR A 150 -12.73 -16.69 -11.58
CA THR A 150 -13.15 -17.95 -12.20
C THR A 150 -14.57 -17.81 -12.73
N TYR A 151 -14.72 -18.02 -14.04
CA TYR A 151 -16.01 -18.20 -14.70
C TYR A 151 -16.19 -19.67 -15.05
N GLU A 152 -17.29 -20.26 -14.61
CA GLU A 152 -17.71 -21.62 -14.99
C GLU A 152 -18.99 -21.52 -15.83
N HIS A 153 -18.96 -22.08 -17.04
CA HIS A 153 -20.03 -21.95 -18.03
C HIS A 153 -20.52 -20.50 -18.18
N GLY A 154 -19.57 -19.57 -18.25
CA GLY A 154 -19.82 -18.14 -18.40
C GLY A 154 -20.36 -17.43 -17.15
N LYS A 155 -20.48 -18.08 -15.98
CA LYS A 155 -20.93 -17.44 -14.73
C LYS A 155 -19.78 -17.25 -13.74
N LEU A 156 -19.69 -16.07 -13.11
CA LEU A 156 -18.68 -15.78 -12.09
C LEU A 156 -18.93 -16.61 -10.83
N THR A 157 -18.14 -17.66 -10.64
CA THR A 157 -18.26 -18.57 -9.49
C THR A 157 -17.30 -18.19 -8.37
N ARG A 158 -16.13 -17.62 -8.69
CA ARG A 158 -15.12 -17.29 -7.68
C ARG A 158 -14.26 -16.09 -8.05
N ALA A 159 -13.79 -15.36 -7.05
CA ALA A 159 -12.70 -14.41 -7.16
C ALA A 159 -11.68 -14.61 -6.03
N VAL A 160 -10.40 -14.71 -6.37
CA VAL A 160 -9.31 -15.01 -5.42
C VAL A 160 -8.21 -13.96 -5.53
N THR A 161 -7.71 -13.44 -4.40
CA THR A 161 -6.54 -12.54 -4.40
C THR A 161 -5.28 -13.29 -4.82
N ARG A 162 -4.18 -12.58 -5.08
CA ARG A 162 -2.91 -13.24 -5.42
C ARG A 162 -2.39 -14.14 -4.29
N GLY A 163 -2.46 -13.68 -3.04
CA GLY A 163 -1.81 -14.29 -1.88
C GLY A 163 -0.32 -14.50 -2.12
N ASP A 164 0.18 -15.70 -1.79
CA ASP A 164 1.58 -16.07 -2.03
C ASP A 164 1.86 -16.50 -3.49
N GLY A 165 0.87 -16.34 -4.37
CA GLY A 165 0.91 -16.76 -5.77
C GLY A 165 0.46 -18.20 -6.01
N SER A 166 0.47 -19.06 -4.99
CA SER A 166 -0.07 -20.43 -5.06
C SER A 166 -1.46 -20.51 -4.46
N GLU A 167 -1.69 -19.81 -3.34
CA GLU A 167 -2.98 -19.67 -2.68
C GLU A 167 -3.28 -18.20 -2.39
N GLY A 168 -4.55 -17.82 -2.47
CA GLY A 168 -5.03 -16.50 -2.08
C GLY A 168 -6.34 -16.56 -1.30
N ASP A 169 -6.87 -15.39 -0.97
CA ASP A 169 -8.13 -15.27 -0.22
C ASP A 169 -9.33 -15.24 -1.17
N ASP A 170 -10.39 -15.98 -0.83
CA ASP A 170 -11.67 -15.92 -1.51
C ASP A 170 -12.38 -14.60 -1.20
N VAL A 171 -12.32 -13.67 -2.15
CA VAL A 171 -12.92 -12.34 -2.09
C VAL A 171 -14.16 -12.24 -2.98
N THR A 172 -14.80 -13.37 -3.31
CA THR A 172 -15.94 -13.43 -4.25
C THR A 172 -17.08 -12.50 -3.84
N ALA A 173 -17.42 -12.44 -2.55
CA ALA A 173 -18.47 -11.56 -2.04
C ALA A 173 -18.18 -10.07 -2.30
N ASN A 174 -16.92 -9.67 -2.14
CA ASN A 174 -16.46 -8.29 -2.31
C ASN A 174 -16.32 -7.94 -3.80
N VAL A 175 -15.82 -8.86 -4.62
CA VAL A 175 -15.69 -8.64 -6.07
C VAL A 175 -17.07 -8.52 -6.75
N ARG A 176 -18.08 -9.21 -6.23
CA ARG A 176 -19.45 -9.09 -6.75
C ARG A 176 -20.06 -7.70 -6.55
N THR A 177 -19.52 -6.87 -5.65
CA THR A 177 -20.00 -5.48 -5.45
C THR A 177 -19.34 -4.47 -6.39
N LEU A 178 -18.34 -4.87 -7.17
CA LEU A 178 -17.63 -3.97 -8.07
C LEU A 178 -18.54 -3.50 -9.22
N ARG A 179 -18.50 -2.20 -9.51
CA ARG A 179 -19.29 -1.63 -10.61
C ARG A 179 -18.68 -2.04 -11.95
N GLY A 180 -19.54 -2.36 -12.91
CA GLY A 180 -19.12 -2.66 -14.29
C GLY A 180 -18.55 -4.07 -14.51
N LEU A 181 -18.41 -4.90 -13.48
CA LEU A 181 -18.01 -6.30 -13.64
C LEU A 181 -19.25 -7.19 -13.93
N PRO A 182 -19.38 -7.77 -15.13
CA PRO A 182 -20.49 -8.70 -15.41
C PRO A 182 -20.33 -10.01 -14.63
N HIS A 183 -21.38 -10.45 -13.93
CA HIS A 183 -21.39 -11.77 -13.27
C HIS A 183 -21.71 -12.92 -14.23
N THR A 184 -22.08 -12.60 -15.47
CA THR A 184 -22.31 -13.55 -16.54
C THR A 184 -21.74 -12.99 -17.84
N LEU A 185 -20.91 -13.78 -18.51
CA LEU A 185 -20.31 -13.41 -19.79
C LEU A 185 -21.39 -13.31 -20.86
N ARG A 186 -21.33 -12.26 -21.67
CA ARG A 186 -22.24 -12.10 -22.80
C ARG A 186 -21.72 -12.90 -23.97
N ALA A 187 -22.59 -13.70 -24.60
CA ALA A 187 -22.28 -14.25 -25.91
C ALA A 187 -22.21 -13.08 -26.91
N ALA A 188 -21.04 -12.86 -27.52
CA ALA A 188 -20.90 -11.81 -28.52
C ALA A 188 -21.75 -12.14 -29.76
N PRO A 189 -22.48 -11.18 -30.36
CA PRO A 189 -22.97 -11.35 -31.73
C PRO A 189 -21.77 -11.49 -32.68
N PRO A 190 -21.90 -12.24 -33.79
CA PRO A 190 -20.78 -12.55 -34.67
C PRO A 190 -20.12 -11.27 -35.20
N VAL A 191 -18.80 -11.14 -35.00
CA VAL A 191 -18.00 -10.13 -35.69
C VAL A 191 -17.88 -10.59 -37.14
N VAL A 192 -18.77 -10.07 -38.00
CA VAL A 192 -18.64 -10.24 -39.45
C VAL A 192 -17.42 -9.42 -39.87
N ALA A 193 -16.36 -10.10 -40.33
CA ALA A 193 -15.22 -9.43 -40.91
C ALA A 193 -15.72 -8.52 -42.06
N PRO A 194 -15.24 -7.26 -42.16
CA PRO A 194 -15.58 -6.44 -43.31
C PRO A 194 -15.16 -7.18 -44.59
N PRO A 195 -15.98 -7.18 -45.65
CA PRO A 195 -15.62 -7.84 -46.89
C PRO A 195 -14.31 -7.26 -47.41
N SER A 196 -13.37 -8.14 -47.76
CA SER A 196 -12.14 -7.75 -48.44
C SER A 196 -12.47 -6.88 -49.65
N PRO A 197 -11.70 -5.81 -49.93
CA PRO A 197 -11.91 -5.03 -51.14
C PRO A 197 -11.77 -5.97 -52.35
N PRO A 198 -12.61 -5.82 -53.40
CA PRO A 198 -12.53 -6.66 -54.57
C PRO A 198 -11.14 -6.54 -55.18
N ALA A 199 -10.54 -7.68 -55.53
CA ALA A 199 -9.28 -7.72 -56.27
C ALA A 199 -9.41 -6.88 -57.55
N PRO A 200 -8.34 -6.17 -57.97
CA PRO A 200 -8.37 -5.39 -59.19
C PRO A 200 -8.67 -6.30 -60.39
N ALA A 201 -9.65 -5.90 -61.20
CA ALA A 201 -10.03 -6.58 -62.42
C ALA A 201 -8.82 -6.64 -63.36
N GLY A 202 -8.31 -7.85 -63.60
CA GLY A 202 -7.44 -8.15 -64.74
C GLY A 202 -8.25 -8.06 -66.05
N PRO A 203 -7.59 -7.77 -67.18
CA PRO A 203 -8.28 -7.52 -68.44
C PRO A 203 -8.88 -8.83 -68.97
N GLY A 204 -10.12 -8.74 -69.45
CA GLY A 204 -10.81 -9.86 -70.09
C GLY A 204 -10.12 -10.32 -71.38
N PRO A 205 -10.55 -11.48 -71.87
CA PRO A 205 -11.05 -11.52 -73.23
C PRO A 205 -12.43 -12.18 -73.32
N GLU A 206 -12.98 -12.02 -74.51
CA GLU A 206 -14.37 -12.17 -74.94
C GLU A 206 -14.79 -13.64 -75.14
N ASP A 207 -16.12 -13.78 -75.25
CA ASP A 207 -16.89 -14.85 -75.90
C ASP A 207 -16.83 -16.28 -75.32
N ASP A 208 -17.97 -16.76 -74.78
CA ASP A 208 -18.91 -17.49 -75.64
C ASP A 208 -20.23 -17.83 -74.94
N LEU A 209 -21.32 -17.65 -75.69
CA LEU A 209 -22.67 -18.11 -75.41
C LEU A 209 -22.73 -19.64 -75.48
N PHE A 210 -23.35 -20.31 -74.51
CA PHE A 210 -24.38 -21.35 -74.75
C PHE A 210 -25.00 -21.82 -73.42
N SER A 211 -26.34 -21.77 -73.40
CA SER A 211 -27.22 -22.31 -72.37
C SER A 211 -27.14 -23.83 -72.28
N LEU A 212 -27.33 -24.40 -71.08
CA LEU A 212 -28.22 -25.55 -70.87
C LEU A 212 -28.55 -25.73 -69.38
N ALA A 213 -29.85 -25.72 -69.10
CA ALA A 213 -30.43 -26.03 -67.81
C ALA A 213 -30.19 -27.50 -67.42
N ALA A 214 -29.91 -27.75 -66.14
CA ALA A 214 -29.98 -29.05 -65.51
C ALA A 214 -30.64 -28.95 -64.12
N ALA A 215 -31.41 -29.99 -63.80
CA ALA A 215 -32.42 -30.15 -62.76
C ALA A 215 -31.94 -29.88 -61.30
N PRO A 216 -32.86 -29.59 -60.36
CA PRO A 216 -32.53 -29.38 -58.96
C PRO A 216 -32.03 -30.67 -58.30
N ALA A 217 -30.80 -30.63 -57.78
CA ALA A 217 -30.26 -31.60 -56.84
C ALA A 217 -31.08 -31.58 -55.53
N PRO A 218 -31.20 -32.71 -54.81
CA PRO A 218 -32.07 -32.81 -53.64
C PRO A 218 -31.62 -31.81 -52.58
N ALA A 219 -32.61 -31.14 -51.98
CA ALA A 219 -32.41 -30.33 -50.79
C ALA A 219 -31.83 -31.21 -49.68
N SER A 220 -30.50 -31.20 -49.54
CA SER A 220 -29.86 -31.59 -48.31
C SER A 220 -30.26 -30.55 -47.27
N THR A 221 -31.14 -30.93 -46.36
CA THR A 221 -31.37 -30.20 -45.11
C THR A 221 -29.99 -29.84 -44.53
N PRO A 222 -29.65 -28.56 -44.33
CA PRO A 222 -28.43 -28.25 -43.62
C PRO A 222 -28.55 -28.90 -42.25
N ALA A 223 -27.61 -29.80 -41.94
CA ALA A 223 -27.48 -30.35 -40.61
C ALA A 223 -27.46 -29.16 -39.63
N ALA A 224 -28.31 -29.22 -38.60
CA ALA A 224 -28.38 -28.18 -37.60
C ALA A 224 -26.96 -27.87 -37.10
N PRO A 225 -26.53 -26.60 -37.08
CA PRO A 225 -25.20 -26.26 -36.61
C PRO A 225 -25.04 -26.78 -35.19
N VAL A 226 -24.04 -27.63 -34.97
CA VAL A 226 -23.66 -28.07 -33.63
C VAL A 226 -23.25 -26.82 -32.86
N PRO A 227 -23.94 -26.45 -31.78
CA PRO A 227 -23.65 -25.20 -31.08
C PRO A 227 -22.29 -25.33 -30.38
N VAL A 228 -21.28 -24.62 -30.88
CA VAL A 228 -20.05 -24.38 -30.11
C VAL A 228 -20.41 -23.44 -28.97
N ALA A 229 -20.01 -23.79 -27.74
CA ALA A 229 -20.29 -22.96 -26.57
C ALA A 229 -19.63 -21.57 -26.74
N PRO A 230 -20.34 -20.46 -26.45
CA PRO A 230 -19.85 -19.09 -26.66
C PRO A 230 -18.73 -18.66 -25.69
N PHE A 231 -18.37 -19.52 -24.75
CA PHE A 231 -17.34 -19.33 -23.73
C PHE A 231 -16.79 -20.71 -23.28
N PRO A 232 -15.57 -20.75 -22.69
CA PRO A 232 -15.02 -21.97 -22.11
C PRO A 232 -15.89 -22.54 -20.99
N ASP A 233 -15.79 -23.86 -20.77
CA ASP A 233 -16.43 -24.52 -19.63
C ASP A 233 -15.89 -23.93 -18.32
N LEU A 234 -14.59 -23.65 -18.30
CA LEU A 234 -13.95 -22.88 -17.24
C LEU A 234 -12.90 -21.94 -17.81
N ILE A 235 -12.91 -20.70 -17.32
CA ILE A 235 -11.84 -19.74 -17.57
C ILE A 235 -11.53 -18.92 -16.32
N GLU A 236 -10.24 -18.84 -15.98
CA GLU A 236 -9.70 -17.88 -15.04
C GLU A 236 -9.22 -16.63 -15.79
N ILE A 237 -9.76 -15.47 -15.41
CA ILE A 237 -9.41 -14.18 -15.98
C ILE A 237 -8.78 -13.33 -14.88
N ARG A 238 -7.55 -12.89 -15.11
CA ARG A 238 -6.74 -12.13 -14.15
C ARG A 238 -6.80 -10.64 -14.46
N GLY A 239 -6.75 -9.85 -13.40
CA GLY A 239 -6.82 -8.41 -13.50
C GLY A 239 -6.33 -7.70 -12.25
N GLU A 240 -6.45 -6.37 -12.28
CA GLU A 240 -6.16 -5.51 -11.14
C GLU A 240 -7.43 -4.81 -10.68
N ILE A 241 -7.68 -4.84 -9.38
CA ILE A 241 -8.67 -4.00 -8.72
C ILE A 241 -7.96 -2.71 -8.28
N PHE A 242 -8.53 -1.57 -8.62
CA PHE A 242 -7.95 -0.27 -8.32
C PHE A 242 -8.99 0.69 -7.77
N LEU A 243 -8.49 1.81 -7.25
CA LEU A 243 -9.29 2.92 -6.76
C LEU A 243 -8.94 4.16 -7.59
N ARG A 244 -9.97 4.86 -8.10
CA ARG A 244 -9.76 6.13 -8.81
C ARG A 244 -9.19 7.17 -7.86
N GLU A 245 -8.34 8.04 -8.39
CA GLU A 245 -7.72 9.14 -7.65
C GLU A 245 -8.75 10.08 -7.00
N GLU A 246 -9.85 10.37 -7.71
CA GLU A 246 -10.95 11.20 -7.17
C GLU A 246 -11.59 10.56 -5.93
N GLU A 247 -11.80 9.25 -5.97
CA GLU A 247 -12.42 8.51 -4.86
C GLU A 247 -11.45 8.34 -3.70
N PHE A 248 -10.16 8.14 -3.98
CA PHE A 248 -9.10 8.15 -2.98
C PHE A 248 -9.06 9.48 -2.20
N ARG A 249 -9.07 10.61 -2.91
CA ARG A 249 -9.11 11.95 -2.29
C ARG A 249 -10.36 12.15 -1.46
N ARG A 250 -11.53 11.75 -1.97
CA ARG A 250 -12.80 11.83 -1.23
C ARG A 250 -12.74 11.06 0.08
N ILE A 251 -12.19 9.84 0.07
CA ILE A 251 -12.07 9.01 1.27
C ILE A 251 -11.06 9.62 2.25
N ASN A 252 -9.91 10.09 1.78
CA ASN A 252 -8.92 10.74 2.65
C ASN A 252 -9.44 12.03 3.27
N GLN A 253 -10.20 12.83 2.53
CA GLN A 253 -10.87 14.01 3.09
C GLN A 253 -11.83 13.61 4.23
N GLN A 254 -12.59 12.52 4.06
CA GLN A 254 -13.46 12.00 5.13
C GLN A 254 -12.67 11.49 6.34
N GLN A 255 -11.51 10.86 6.13
CA GLN A 255 -10.61 10.46 7.21
C GLN A 255 -10.11 11.68 7.99
N GLU A 256 -9.70 12.74 7.28
CA GLU A 256 -9.24 14.00 7.89
C GLU A 256 -10.35 14.70 8.67
N GLU A 257 -11.56 14.79 8.11
CA GLU A 257 -12.75 15.34 8.78
C GLU A 257 -13.13 14.53 10.02
N ALA A 258 -12.91 13.21 10.01
CA ALA A 258 -13.11 12.33 11.16
C ALA A 258 -11.94 12.34 12.17
N GLY A 259 -10.86 13.08 11.89
CA GLY A 259 -9.65 13.12 12.74
C GLY A 259 -8.81 11.84 12.70
N GLU A 260 -9.03 10.98 11.71
CA GLU A 260 -8.28 9.76 11.49
C GLU A 260 -7.05 9.98 10.59
N ALA A 261 -6.11 9.03 10.61
CA ALA A 261 -4.98 9.08 9.71
C ALA A 261 -5.44 8.84 8.25
N ALA A 262 -5.01 9.72 7.35
CA ALA A 262 -5.21 9.54 5.91
C ALA A 262 -4.49 8.26 5.43
N TYR A 263 -5.07 7.61 4.42
CA TYR A 263 -4.47 6.47 3.75
C TYR A 263 -3.30 6.92 2.86
N ALA A 264 -2.26 6.07 2.80
CA ALA A 264 -1.00 6.40 2.14
C ALA A 264 -1.12 6.53 0.62
N ASN A 265 -1.74 5.55 -0.06
CA ASN A 265 -1.90 5.57 -1.51
C ASN A 265 -3.16 4.79 -1.97
N PRO A 266 -3.63 5.02 -3.22
CA PRO A 266 -4.81 4.36 -3.76
C PRO A 266 -4.69 2.82 -3.78
N ARG A 267 -3.50 2.29 -4.09
CA ARG A 267 -3.21 0.85 -4.16
C ARG A 267 -3.50 0.15 -2.83
N ASN A 268 -2.93 0.65 -1.75
CA ASN A 268 -3.08 0.08 -0.42
C ASN A 268 -4.51 0.20 0.09
N LEU A 269 -5.15 1.34 -0.20
CA LEU A 269 -6.57 1.49 0.12
C LEU A 269 -7.42 0.49 -0.65
N ALA A 270 -7.15 0.26 -1.93
CA ALA A 270 -7.85 -0.74 -2.74
C ALA A 270 -7.64 -2.16 -2.18
N ALA A 271 -6.39 -2.56 -1.92
CA ALA A 271 -6.05 -3.87 -1.38
C ALA A 271 -6.65 -4.10 0.02
N GLY A 272 -6.57 -3.10 0.91
CA GLY A 272 -7.15 -3.17 2.25
C GLY A 272 -8.67 -3.20 2.22
N THR A 273 -9.30 -2.43 1.33
CA THR A 273 -10.75 -2.43 1.14
C THR A 273 -11.24 -3.77 0.63
N LEU A 274 -10.56 -4.38 -0.34
CA LEU A 274 -10.92 -5.69 -0.88
C LEU A 274 -10.91 -6.79 0.19
N LYS A 275 -10.15 -6.61 1.27
CA LYS A 275 -10.01 -7.53 2.40
C LYS A 275 -10.86 -7.14 3.61
N LEU A 276 -11.89 -6.32 3.42
CA LEU A 276 -12.90 -6.09 4.44
C LEU A 276 -13.92 -7.23 4.41
N LEU A 277 -14.23 -7.81 5.58
CA LEU A 277 -15.26 -8.84 5.71
C LEU A 277 -16.67 -8.32 5.39
N ASP A 278 -16.88 -7.01 5.50
CA ASP A 278 -18.15 -6.35 5.21
C ASP A 278 -18.17 -5.80 3.79
N SER A 279 -18.83 -6.54 2.89
CA SER A 279 -18.98 -6.18 1.48
C SER A 279 -19.74 -4.85 1.25
N SER A 280 -20.53 -4.37 2.22
CA SER A 280 -21.22 -3.08 2.09
C SER A 280 -20.24 -1.90 2.11
N VAL A 281 -19.17 -2.01 2.92
CA VAL A 281 -18.09 -1.03 2.98
C VAL A 281 -17.24 -1.09 1.70
N VAL A 282 -17.06 -2.28 1.13
CA VAL A 282 -16.39 -2.43 -0.17
C VAL A 282 -17.19 -1.74 -1.26
N ALA A 283 -18.51 -1.96 -1.29
CA ALA A 283 -19.42 -1.32 -2.24
C ALA A 283 -19.42 0.21 -2.14
N SER A 284 -19.34 0.76 -0.92
CA SER A 284 -19.35 2.21 -0.70
C SER A 284 -18.07 2.92 -1.17
N ARG A 285 -16.94 2.19 -1.23
CA ARG A 285 -15.63 2.68 -1.68
C ARG A 285 -15.39 2.60 -3.19
N ARG A 286 -16.42 2.21 -3.95
CA ARG A 286 -16.47 2.31 -5.43
C ARG A 286 -15.23 1.79 -6.16
N LEU A 287 -14.70 0.66 -5.70
CA LEU A 287 -13.59 -0.01 -6.38
C LEU A 287 -13.98 -0.39 -7.81
N GLU A 288 -13.00 -0.31 -8.70
CA GLU A 288 -13.10 -0.69 -10.11
C GLU A 288 -12.07 -1.78 -10.43
N ILE A 289 -12.26 -2.46 -11.56
CA ILE A 289 -11.42 -3.57 -11.99
C ILE A 289 -11.13 -3.47 -13.48
N VAL A 290 -9.91 -3.83 -13.87
CA VAL A 290 -9.51 -4.05 -15.26
C VAL A 290 -8.90 -5.42 -15.42
N LEU A 291 -9.23 -6.12 -16.50
CA LEU A 291 -8.79 -7.48 -16.78
C LEU A 291 -7.76 -7.47 -17.91
N TYR A 292 -6.70 -8.27 -17.77
CA TYR A 292 -5.58 -8.26 -18.70
C TYR A 292 -4.87 -9.62 -18.89
N GLY A 293 -5.18 -10.63 -18.07
CA GLY A 293 -4.39 -11.87 -18.02
C GLY A 293 -5.26 -13.12 -18.13
N LEU A 294 -4.73 -14.14 -18.79
CA LEU A 294 -5.33 -15.46 -18.87
C LEU A 294 -4.73 -16.36 -17.78
N GLY A 295 -5.59 -17.07 -17.06
CA GLY A 295 -5.24 -18.14 -16.11
C GLY A 295 -5.53 -19.53 -16.68
N ALA A 296 -6.02 -20.44 -15.83
CA ALA A 296 -6.53 -21.74 -16.29
C ALA A 296 -7.70 -21.58 -17.27
N CYS A 297 -7.73 -22.38 -18.33
CA CYS A 297 -8.78 -22.37 -19.35
C CYS A 297 -9.04 -23.79 -19.83
N GLU A 298 -10.29 -24.25 -19.74
CA GLU A 298 -10.72 -25.61 -20.07
C GLU A 298 -11.95 -25.55 -21.00
N PRO A 299 -11.89 -26.19 -22.19
CA PRO A 299 -10.68 -26.66 -22.88
C PRO A 299 -9.67 -25.55 -23.17
N ALA A 300 -8.39 -25.93 -23.37
CA ALA A 300 -7.35 -24.95 -23.64
C ALA A 300 -7.58 -24.19 -24.96
N PRO A 301 -7.11 -22.93 -25.09
CA PRO A 301 -7.37 -22.11 -26.28
C PRO A 301 -6.98 -22.77 -27.61
N GLU A 302 -5.85 -23.47 -27.64
CA GLU A 302 -5.36 -24.20 -28.83
C GLU A 302 -6.22 -25.40 -29.23
N GLN A 303 -6.78 -26.11 -28.25
CA GLN A 303 -7.64 -27.27 -28.47
C GLN A 303 -8.97 -26.82 -29.09
N ALA A 304 -9.49 -25.69 -28.63
CA ALA A 304 -10.68 -25.10 -29.19
C ALA A 304 -10.48 -24.55 -30.59
N LEU A 305 -9.32 -23.92 -30.85
CA LEU A 305 -8.99 -23.45 -32.19
C LEU A 305 -8.90 -24.60 -33.19
N ALA A 306 -8.31 -25.74 -32.79
CA ALA A 306 -8.28 -26.96 -33.61
C ALA A 306 -9.68 -27.55 -33.85
N ALA A 307 -10.55 -27.52 -32.84
CA ALA A 307 -11.95 -27.95 -32.97
C ALA A 307 -12.76 -27.01 -33.90
N LEU A 308 -12.49 -25.71 -33.88
CA LEU A 308 -13.12 -24.73 -34.78
C LEU A 308 -12.65 -24.89 -36.23
N ALA A 309 -11.36 -25.17 -36.44
CA ALA A 309 -10.80 -25.40 -37.78
C ALA A 309 -11.40 -26.62 -38.49
N THR A 310 -12.02 -27.55 -37.74
CA THR A 310 -12.63 -28.78 -38.26
C THR A 310 -14.15 -28.71 -38.40
N ALA A 311 -14.80 -27.60 -38.00
CA ALA A 311 -16.26 -27.42 -38.04
C ALA A 311 -16.70 -26.37 -39.09
N ALA A 312 -17.71 -26.70 -39.91
CA ALA A 312 -18.29 -25.78 -40.91
C ALA A 312 -19.83 -25.64 -40.69
N PRO A 313 -20.39 -24.41 -40.69
CA PRO A 313 -19.70 -23.12 -40.75
C PRO A 313 -18.98 -22.79 -39.43
N PRO A 314 -17.85 -22.05 -39.47
CA PRO A 314 -17.14 -21.66 -38.26
C PRO A 314 -18.04 -20.73 -37.44
N THR A 315 -18.63 -21.28 -36.38
CA THR A 315 -19.36 -20.56 -35.35
C THR A 315 -18.31 -20.05 -34.34
N PRO A 316 -18.42 -18.85 -33.75
CA PRO A 316 -17.37 -18.38 -32.84
C PRO A 316 -17.27 -19.30 -31.61
N GLY A 317 -16.17 -20.06 -31.52
CA GLY A 317 -15.64 -20.49 -30.23
C GLY A 317 -14.75 -19.38 -29.65
N TRP A 318 -14.15 -19.58 -28.48
CA TRP A 318 -13.44 -18.51 -27.76
C TRP A 318 -12.23 -17.88 -28.49
N GLY A 319 -11.74 -18.47 -29.57
CA GLY A 319 -11.18 -17.72 -30.72
C GLY A 319 -9.88 -16.92 -30.53
N PHE A 320 -9.09 -17.15 -29.46
CA PHE A 320 -7.82 -16.46 -29.25
C PHE A 320 -6.62 -17.42 -29.10
N ASP A 321 -5.50 -17.08 -29.73
CA ASP A 321 -4.19 -17.75 -29.65
C ASP A 321 -3.05 -16.78 -29.25
N SER A 322 -3.42 -15.52 -28.99
CA SER A 322 -2.54 -14.39 -28.70
C SER A 322 -3.12 -13.52 -27.57
N GLN A 323 -2.24 -12.76 -26.90
CA GLN A 323 -2.62 -11.76 -25.90
C GLN A 323 -3.56 -10.71 -26.52
N THR A 324 -3.24 -10.23 -27.72
CA THR A 324 -4.07 -9.27 -28.46
C THR A 324 -5.46 -9.85 -28.76
N GLY A 325 -5.54 -11.12 -29.21
CA GLY A 325 -6.82 -11.81 -29.43
C GLY A 325 -7.62 -11.95 -28.15
N PHE A 326 -6.96 -12.30 -27.04
CA PHE A 326 -7.59 -12.44 -25.73
C PHE A 326 -8.17 -11.11 -25.23
N GLN A 327 -7.44 -10.00 -25.33
CA GLN A 327 -7.93 -8.66 -24.95
C GLN A 327 -9.19 -8.27 -25.74
N ARG A 328 -9.22 -8.54 -27.05
CA ARG A 328 -10.42 -8.32 -27.87
C ARG A 328 -11.59 -9.19 -27.41
N GLN A 329 -11.33 -10.44 -27.04
CA GLN A 329 -12.36 -11.34 -26.55
C GLN A 329 -12.93 -10.90 -25.18
N LEU A 330 -12.10 -10.39 -24.27
CA LEU A 330 -12.54 -9.80 -23.00
C LEU A 330 -13.52 -8.64 -23.25
N ALA A 331 -13.17 -7.72 -24.15
CA ALA A 331 -14.04 -6.62 -24.54
C ALA A 331 -15.35 -7.11 -25.18
N ALA A 332 -15.28 -8.14 -26.05
CA ALA A 332 -16.45 -8.75 -26.67
C ALA A 332 -17.40 -9.42 -25.66
N TRP A 333 -16.86 -9.99 -24.57
CA TRP A 333 -17.66 -10.51 -23.45
C TRP A 333 -18.24 -9.41 -22.54
N GLY A 334 -17.91 -8.15 -22.79
CA GLY A 334 -18.34 -6.99 -22.00
C GLY A 334 -17.61 -6.85 -20.67
N LEU A 335 -16.42 -7.45 -20.54
CA LEU A 335 -15.58 -7.31 -19.36
C LEU A 335 -14.78 -6.01 -19.42
N PRO A 336 -14.50 -5.38 -18.27
CA PRO A 336 -13.68 -4.17 -18.25
C PRO A 336 -12.23 -4.51 -18.59
N THR A 337 -11.73 -3.96 -19.70
CA THR A 337 -10.35 -4.10 -20.14
C THR A 337 -9.54 -2.85 -19.82
N VAL A 338 -8.22 -2.95 -19.93
CA VAL A 338 -7.34 -1.77 -19.89
C VAL A 338 -7.72 -0.77 -20.99
N GLU A 339 -7.50 0.53 -20.74
CA GLU A 339 -7.95 1.60 -21.64
C GLU A 339 -7.25 1.58 -23.00
N LYS A 340 -5.97 1.19 -23.02
CA LYS A 340 -5.18 1.09 -24.25
C LYS A 340 -4.14 -0.02 -24.15
N THR A 341 -3.99 -0.76 -25.24
CA THR A 341 -2.92 -1.73 -25.47
C THR A 341 -2.26 -1.45 -26.82
N TRP A 342 -0.95 -1.72 -26.92
CA TRP A 342 -0.21 -1.57 -28.17
C TRP A 342 0.25 -2.94 -28.66
N SER A 343 -0.25 -3.37 -29.81
CA SER A 343 0.25 -4.57 -30.50
C SER A 343 1.31 -4.14 -31.51
N VAL A 344 2.58 -4.45 -31.22
CA VAL A 344 3.75 -3.95 -31.95
C VAL A 344 4.69 -5.09 -32.33
N ARG A 345 5.58 -4.84 -33.30
CA ARG A 345 6.59 -5.81 -33.74
C ARG A 345 7.98 -5.20 -33.71
N GLY A 346 8.91 -5.87 -33.04
CA GLY A 346 10.29 -5.38 -32.91
C GLY A 346 10.53 -4.53 -31.65
N ILE A 347 11.78 -4.49 -31.20
CA ILE A 347 12.19 -3.76 -29.99
C ILE A 347 11.97 -2.25 -30.11
N GLU A 348 12.27 -1.65 -31.25
CA GLU A 348 12.10 -0.20 -31.45
C GLU A 348 10.63 0.22 -31.31
N ALA A 349 9.70 -0.55 -31.90
CA ALA A 349 8.27 -0.29 -31.76
C ALA A 349 7.77 -0.52 -30.31
N VAL A 350 8.38 -1.44 -29.56
CA VAL A 350 8.10 -1.60 -28.11
C VAL A 350 8.54 -0.35 -27.35
N ARG A 351 9.74 0.19 -27.63
CA ARG A 351 10.24 1.42 -26.99
C ARG A 351 9.34 2.62 -27.26
N GLU A 352 8.92 2.78 -28.52
CA GLU A 352 8.00 3.84 -28.92
C GLU A 352 6.64 3.73 -28.21
N ALA A 353 6.09 2.50 -28.10
CA ALA A 353 4.86 2.26 -27.36
C ALA A 353 4.98 2.58 -25.86
N ILE A 354 6.11 2.24 -25.22
CA ILE A 354 6.40 2.58 -23.83
C ILE A 354 6.46 4.11 -23.66
N ALA A 355 7.12 4.82 -24.56
CA ALA A 355 7.23 6.29 -24.52
C ALA A 355 5.89 6.98 -24.82
N GLU A 356 5.03 6.41 -25.65
CA GLU A 356 3.66 6.89 -25.82
C GLU A 356 2.82 6.67 -24.56
N LEU A 357 2.91 5.48 -23.96
CA LEU A 357 2.22 5.16 -22.71
C LEU A 357 2.62 6.10 -21.57
N ASP A 358 3.92 6.40 -21.40
CA ASP A 358 4.39 7.34 -20.36
C ASP A 358 3.77 8.74 -20.52
N ARG A 359 3.50 9.17 -21.76
CA ARG A 359 2.80 10.44 -22.03
C ARG A 359 1.31 10.37 -21.74
N LEU A 360 0.66 9.26 -22.09
CA LEU A 360 -0.80 9.12 -22.00
C LEU A 360 -1.30 8.72 -20.59
N ARG A 361 -0.48 8.03 -19.79
CA ARG A 361 -0.89 7.40 -18.53
C ARG A 361 -1.57 8.33 -17.53
N ARG A 362 -1.28 9.64 -17.58
CA ARG A 362 -1.87 10.66 -16.71
C ARG A 362 -3.37 10.89 -16.96
N GLY A 363 -3.88 10.47 -18.12
CA GLY A 363 -5.29 10.55 -18.46
C GLY A 363 -6.10 9.30 -18.12
N PHE A 364 -5.46 8.22 -17.69
CA PHE A 364 -6.15 6.97 -17.37
C PHE A 364 -6.88 7.04 -16.03
N ALA A 365 -7.93 6.25 -15.89
CA ALA A 365 -8.74 6.12 -14.68
C ALA A 365 -7.97 5.54 -13.48
N TYR A 366 -6.85 4.86 -13.74
CA TYR A 366 -6.01 4.19 -12.75
C TYR A 366 -4.59 4.74 -12.79
N ALA A 367 -3.93 4.72 -11.63
CA ALA A 367 -2.50 4.99 -11.54
C ALA A 367 -1.69 3.87 -12.22
N THR A 368 -0.57 4.26 -12.83
CA THR A 368 0.35 3.32 -13.47
C THR A 368 1.80 3.64 -13.10
N ASP A 369 2.55 2.62 -12.72
CA ASP A 369 3.96 2.72 -12.30
C ASP A 369 4.94 2.21 -13.38
N GLY A 370 4.44 1.86 -14.56
CA GLY A 370 5.25 1.30 -15.64
C GLY A 370 4.43 0.83 -16.84
N ALA A 371 5.12 0.12 -17.73
CA ALA A 371 4.55 -0.66 -18.81
C ALA A 371 4.82 -2.15 -18.57
N VAL A 372 3.92 -3.02 -19.02
CA VAL A 372 4.15 -4.47 -19.09
C VAL A 372 4.36 -4.82 -20.55
N VAL A 373 5.51 -5.42 -20.87
CA VAL A 373 5.81 -5.94 -22.20
C VAL A 373 5.64 -7.45 -22.17
N LYS A 374 4.79 -8.00 -23.03
CA LYS A 374 4.57 -9.45 -23.16
C LYS A 374 4.76 -9.86 -24.61
N LEU A 375 5.29 -11.06 -24.82
CA LEU A 375 5.24 -11.70 -26.14
C LEU A 375 3.77 -11.99 -26.50
N ASP A 376 3.34 -11.68 -27.71
CA ASP A 376 1.92 -11.71 -28.06
C ASP A 376 1.39 -13.15 -28.23
N LEU A 377 2.16 -14.06 -28.81
CA LEU A 377 1.69 -15.42 -29.15
C LEU A 377 1.80 -16.40 -27.97
N PHE A 378 0.72 -17.09 -27.61
CA PHE A 378 0.73 -18.07 -26.51
C PHE A 378 1.63 -19.28 -26.78
N ALA A 379 1.73 -19.72 -28.04
CA ALA A 379 2.62 -20.82 -28.43
C ALA A 379 4.09 -20.50 -28.09
N GLN A 380 4.54 -19.27 -28.37
CA GLN A 380 5.90 -18.84 -28.07
C GLN A 380 6.12 -18.66 -26.56
N GLN A 381 5.11 -18.20 -25.81
CA GLN A 381 5.17 -18.11 -24.35
C GLN A 381 5.36 -19.49 -23.71
N LYS A 382 4.70 -20.53 -24.23
CA LYS A 382 4.87 -21.92 -23.77
C LYS A 382 6.28 -22.45 -23.98
N ILE A 383 6.88 -22.16 -25.13
CA ILE A 383 8.27 -22.54 -25.44
C ILE A 383 9.24 -21.89 -24.46
N LEU A 384 9.06 -20.59 -24.19
CA LEU A 384 9.91 -19.86 -23.26
C LEU A 384 9.72 -20.30 -21.82
N GLY A 385 8.50 -20.60 -21.41
CA GLY A 385 8.16 -21.05 -20.06
C GLY A 385 8.47 -20.02 -18.98
N TYR A 386 8.83 -20.50 -17.79
CA TYR A 386 8.97 -19.70 -16.58
C TYR A 386 10.40 -19.80 -16.02
N ARG A 387 10.83 -18.79 -15.26
CA ARG A 387 12.01 -18.87 -14.40
C ARG A 387 11.62 -19.55 -13.09
N GLY A 388 12.56 -20.28 -12.50
CA GLY A 388 12.31 -21.02 -11.26
C GLY A 388 11.59 -22.36 -11.43
N THR A 389 11.47 -22.88 -12.65
CA THR A 389 10.99 -24.25 -12.92
C THR A 389 12.14 -25.21 -13.28
N ASP A 390 12.01 -26.49 -12.90
CA ASP A 390 12.91 -27.55 -13.35
C ASP A 390 12.67 -27.90 -14.84
N ALA A 391 13.49 -28.79 -15.41
CA ALA A 391 13.35 -29.24 -16.80
C ALA A 391 12.01 -29.96 -17.10
N ALA A 392 11.27 -30.35 -16.06
CA ALA A 392 9.94 -30.95 -16.14
C ALA A 392 8.81 -29.92 -15.92
N GLY A 393 9.13 -28.62 -15.80
CA GLY A 393 8.15 -27.55 -15.63
C GLY A 393 7.61 -27.39 -14.20
N ARG A 394 8.17 -28.09 -13.20
CA ARG A 394 7.75 -27.99 -11.80
C ARG A 394 8.45 -26.82 -11.12
N ALA A 395 7.71 -26.07 -10.31
CA ALA A 395 8.27 -24.99 -9.49
C ALA A 395 9.35 -25.52 -8.55
N GLN A 396 10.55 -24.93 -8.57
CA GLN A 396 11.56 -25.15 -7.55
C GLN A 396 11.19 -24.32 -6.32
N GLU A 397 11.02 -24.97 -5.16
CA GLU A 397 10.54 -24.37 -3.89
C GLU A 397 11.34 -23.15 -3.39
N ALA A 398 12.51 -22.86 -3.98
CA ALA A 398 13.42 -21.81 -3.55
C ALA A 398 13.61 -20.64 -4.55
N ARG A 399 12.82 -20.53 -5.63
CA ARG A 399 13.01 -19.48 -6.65
C ARG A 399 11.72 -18.73 -7.01
N LYS A 400 11.84 -17.41 -7.18
CA LYS A 400 10.80 -16.50 -7.67
C LYS A 400 10.30 -17.01 -9.04
N LEU A 401 9.03 -17.41 -9.12
CA LEU A 401 8.41 -17.75 -10.40
C LEU A 401 8.05 -16.46 -11.15
N SER A 402 8.68 -16.27 -12.31
CA SER A 402 8.38 -15.19 -13.25
C SER A 402 8.33 -15.70 -14.69
N PRO A 403 7.44 -15.17 -15.54
CA PRO A 403 7.41 -15.55 -16.96
C PRO A 403 8.67 -15.08 -17.67
N ARG A 404 9.30 -15.96 -18.46
CA ARG A 404 10.47 -15.56 -19.28
C ARG A 404 10.07 -14.68 -20.47
N TRP A 405 8.79 -14.71 -20.82
CA TRP A 405 8.19 -14.06 -21.98
C TRP A 405 7.53 -12.70 -21.68
N ALA A 406 7.63 -12.20 -20.44
CA ALA A 406 7.12 -10.87 -20.07
C ALA A 406 8.03 -10.16 -19.07
N CYS A 407 8.07 -8.83 -19.14
CA CYS A 407 8.76 -7.97 -18.17
C CYS A 407 7.92 -6.73 -17.82
N ALA A 408 8.21 -6.15 -16.67
CA ALA A 408 7.65 -4.89 -16.21
C ALA A 408 8.68 -3.77 -16.38
N PHE A 409 8.49 -2.90 -17.37
CA PHE A 409 9.29 -1.70 -17.55
C PHE A 409 8.82 -0.60 -16.59
N LYS A 410 9.59 -0.30 -15.56
CA LYS A 410 9.24 0.71 -14.55
C LYS A 410 9.54 2.11 -15.07
N PHE A 411 8.57 3.02 -14.95
CA PHE A 411 8.81 4.41 -15.31
C PHE A 411 9.73 5.08 -14.29
N PRO A 412 10.60 6.02 -14.72
CA PRO A 412 11.32 6.83 -13.77
C PRO A 412 10.32 7.64 -12.91
N PRO A 413 10.61 7.86 -11.61
CA PRO A 413 9.77 8.69 -10.76
C PRO A 413 9.64 10.10 -11.36
N ASP A 414 8.47 10.72 -11.21
CA ASP A 414 8.26 12.10 -11.65
C ASP A 414 9.28 13.00 -10.95
N ARG A 415 10.01 13.76 -11.76
CA ARG A 415 11.00 14.73 -11.31
C ARG A 415 10.61 16.09 -11.82
N ALA A 416 10.81 17.10 -10.98
CA ALA A 416 10.70 18.48 -11.38
C ALA A 416 11.90 19.27 -10.91
N GLU A 417 12.32 20.24 -11.71
CA GLU A 417 13.31 21.22 -11.28
C GLU A 417 12.59 22.40 -10.67
N THR A 418 13.09 22.86 -9.52
CA THR A 418 12.61 24.09 -8.89
C THR A 418 13.74 24.73 -8.09
N ARG A 419 13.59 25.99 -7.72
CA ARG A 419 14.61 26.73 -6.97
C ARG A 419 14.35 26.66 -5.46
N ILE A 420 15.42 26.50 -4.69
CA ILE A 420 15.39 26.65 -3.23
C ILE A 420 15.40 28.13 -2.87
N ASN A 421 14.33 28.59 -2.25
CA ASN A 421 14.21 29.96 -1.73
C ASN A 421 14.81 30.08 -0.32
N ALA A 422 14.62 29.06 0.52
CA ALA A 422 15.15 29.01 1.87
C ALA A 422 15.26 27.56 2.36
N ILE A 423 16.07 27.33 3.38
CA ILE A 423 16.08 26.07 4.14
C ILE A 423 15.64 26.37 5.55
N THR A 424 14.43 25.92 5.92
CA THR A 424 13.87 26.07 7.27
C THR A 424 14.17 24.82 8.09
N ILE A 425 14.42 25.01 9.39
CA ILE A 425 14.68 23.90 10.31
C ILE A 425 13.46 23.69 11.20
N GLN A 426 12.85 22.52 11.11
CA GLN A 426 11.76 22.12 11.98
C GLN A 426 12.30 21.36 13.19
N VAL A 427 11.91 21.78 14.40
CA VAL A 427 12.25 21.08 15.63
C VAL A 427 11.14 20.08 15.97
N GLY A 428 11.49 18.79 15.95
CA GLY A 428 10.61 17.68 16.28
C GLY A 428 10.27 17.59 17.77
N ARG A 429 9.29 16.74 18.12
CA ARG A 429 8.86 16.51 19.52
C ARG A 429 10.01 16.04 20.42
N THR A 430 10.90 15.20 19.87
CA THR A 430 12.10 14.70 20.56
C THR A 430 13.31 15.63 20.41
N GLY A 431 13.10 16.84 19.91
CA GLY A 431 14.15 17.83 19.67
C GLY A 431 14.94 17.64 18.38
N VAL A 432 14.63 16.67 17.52
CA VAL A 432 15.32 16.47 16.22
C VAL A 432 15.18 17.71 15.34
N LEU A 433 16.28 18.21 14.79
CA LEU A 433 16.28 19.28 13.80
C LEU A 433 16.18 18.66 12.40
N THR A 434 15.04 18.84 11.74
CA THR A 434 14.80 18.35 10.39
C THR A 434 14.83 19.51 9.40
N PRO A 435 15.76 19.51 8.42
CA PRO A 435 15.80 20.53 7.40
C PRO A 435 14.73 20.32 6.32
N VAL A 436 14.09 21.41 5.93
CA VAL A 436 13.05 21.47 4.90
C VAL A 436 13.42 22.55 3.90
N ALA A 437 13.47 22.18 2.61
CA ALA A 437 13.64 23.14 1.53
C ALA A 437 12.31 23.84 1.24
N GLU A 438 12.30 25.16 1.30
CA GLU A 438 11.22 26.03 0.81
C GLU A 438 11.50 26.33 -0.65
N LEU A 439 10.57 25.97 -1.53
CA LEU A 439 10.77 25.91 -2.98
C LEU A 439 9.90 26.93 -3.71
N ASP A 440 10.33 27.33 -4.91
CA ASP A 440 9.40 27.93 -5.85
C ASP A 440 8.27 26.92 -6.17
N PRO A 441 6.99 27.35 -6.16
CA PRO A 441 5.88 26.45 -6.42
C PRO A 441 6.04 25.74 -7.77
N VAL A 442 6.10 24.42 -7.75
CA VAL A 442 6.28 23.62 -8.97
C VAL A 442 5.23 22.51 -9.03
N LEU A 443 4.75 22.21 -10.24
CA LEU A 443 3.83 21.10 -10.44
C LEU A 443 4.62 19.78 -10.49
N LEU A 444 4.34 18.86 -9.57
CA LEU A 444 4.97 17.54 -9.50
C LEU A 444 3.89 16.49 -9.23
N ALA A 445 3.79 15.51 -10.13
CA ALA A 445 2.77 14.45 -10.07
C ALA A 445 1.34 15.00 -9.81
N GLY A 446 0.93 16.02 -10.55
CA GLY A 446 -0.41 16.64 -10.45
C GLY A 446 -0.65 17.51 -9.21
N THR A 447 0.31 17.65 -8.30
CA THR A 447 0.20 18.47 -7.08
C THR A 447 1.21 19.62 -7.08
N THR A 448 0.83 20.80 -6.59
CA THR A 448 1.77 21.91 -6.43
C THR A 448 2.63 21.70 -5.18
N VAL A 449 3.91 21.44 -5.39
CA VAL A 449 4.89 21.26 -4.32
C VAL A 449 5.57 22.60 -4.02
N LYS A 450 5.53 23.01 -2.75
CA LYS A 450 6.22 24.21 -2.22
C LYS A 450 7.31 23.88 -1.21
N ARG A 451 7.34 22.64 -0.71
CA ARG A 451 8.28 22.18 0.32
C ARG A 451 8.73 20.77 0.01
N ALA A 452 10.01 20.50 0.23
CA ALA A 452 10.58 19.16 0.13
C ALA A 452 11.51 18.90 1.31
N THR A 453 11.60 17.64 1.74
CA THR A 453 12.53 17.26 2.80
C THR A 453 13.97 17.20 2.29
N LEU A 454 14.91 17.63 3.14
CA LEU A 454 16.35 17.44 2.97
C LEU A 454 16.90 16.33 3.88
N HIS A 455 16.02 15.63 4.60
CA HIS A 455 16.29 14.56 5.56
C HIS A 455 17.11 14.99 6.79
N ASN A 456 18.39 15.33 6.63
CA ASN A 456 19.32 15.64 7.72
C ASN A 456 20.51 16.49 7.23
N ALA A 457 21.38 16.90 8.16
CA ALA A 457 22.55 17.74 7.86
C ALA A 457 23.56 17.03 6.94
N ASP A 458 23.76 15.73 7.12
CA ASP A 458 24.72 14.95 6.32
C ASP A 458 24.26 14.87 4.86
N GLU A 459 22.94 14.74 4.61
CA GLU A 459 22.36 14.73 3.27
C GLU A 459 22.50 16.08 2.55
N ILE A 460 22.36 17.20 3.28
CA ILE A 460 22.62 18.54 2.72
C ILE A 460 24.08 18.66 2.28
N ALA A 461 25.01 18.24 3.15
CA ALA A 461 26.45 18.30 2.86
C ALA A 461 26.83 17.36 1.71
N ARG A 462 26.30 16.13 1.69
CA ARG A 462 26.55 15.13 0.63
C ARG A 462 26.08 15.61 -0.74
N LYS A 463 24.94 16.31 -0.80
CA LYS A 463 24.36 16.84 -2.04
C LYS A 463 24.85 18.26 -2.37
N ASP A 464 25.66 18.88 -1.50
CA ASP A 464 26.10 20.28 -1.56
C ASP A 464 24.92 21.24 -1.84
N VAL A 465 23.82 21.10 -1.10
CA VAL A 465 22.60 21.90 -1.34
C VAL A 465 22.78 23.31 -0.78
N ARG A 466 22.51 24.34 -1.60
CA ARG A 466 22.63 25.75 -1.21
C ARG A 466 21.31 26.51 -1.42
N ILE A 467 21.14 27.58 -0.66
CA ILE A 467 20.00 28.50 -0.88
C ILE A 467 20.22 29.21 -2.22
N GLY A 468 19.18 29.27 -3.06
CA GLY A 468 19.24 29.79 -4.42
C GLY A 468 19.54 28.74 -5.49
N ASP A 469 19.94 27.52 -5.12
CA ASP A 469 20.18 26.44 -6.08
C ASP A 469 18.88 26.03 -6.78
N THR A 470 19.02 25.70 -8.07
CA THR A 470 18.01 24.89 -8.76
C THR A 470 18.24 23.43 -8.38
N VAL A 471 17.21 22.79 -7.86
CA VAL A 471 17.25 21.41 -7.39
C VAL A 471 16.26 20.55 -8.13
N LEU A 472 16.65 19.29 -8.30
CA LEU A 472 15.77 18.24 -8.78
C LEU A 472 15.04 17.65 -7.58
N ILE A 473 13.72 17.78 -7.59
CA ILE A 473 12.84 17.16 -6.60
C ILE A 473 12.13 15.96 -7.21
N GLU A 474 11.89 14.94 -6.40
CA GLU A 474 11.07 13.80 -6.80
C GLU A 474 10.00 13.51 -5.74
N LYS A 475 8.93 12.87 -6.18
CA LYS A 475 7.86 12.41 -5.31
C LYS A 475 7.91 10.89 -5.25
N ALA A 476 8.40 10.36 -4.14
CA ALA A 476 8.42 8.93 -3.93
C ALA A 476 7.00 8.45 -3.55
N GLY A 477 6.36 7.68 -4.43
CA GLY A 477 5.05 7.06 -4.18
C GLY A 477 3.92 8.04 -3.88
N GLU A 478 3.90 9.21 -4.51
CA GLU A 478 2.86 10.25 -4.41
C GLU A 478 2.67 10.96 -3.04
N ILE A 479 3.54 10.77 -2.04
CA ILE A 479 3.31 11.33 -0.68
C ILE A 479 4.27 12.47 -0.31
N ILE A 480 5.58 12.21 -0.11
CA ILE A 480 6.53 13.20 0.44
C ILE A 480 7.54 13.62 -0.62
N PRO A 481 7.56 14.89 -1.04
CA PRO A 481 8.59 15.39 -1.94
C PRO A 481 9.96 15.44 -1.26
N ALA A 482 11.01 14.99 -1.95
CA ALA A 482 12.39 15.01 -1.47
C ALA A 482 13.32 15.65 -2.51
N VAL A 483 14.36 16.35 -2.02
CA VAL A 483 15.43 16.89 -2.87
C VAL A 483 16.43 15.78 -3.19
N ILE A 484 16.64 15.51 -4.48
CA ILE A 484 17.51 14.43 -4.97
C ILE A 484 18.91 14.91 -5.28
N GLY A 485 19.03 16.10 -5.84
CA GLY A 485 20.32 16.70 -6.14
C GLY A 485 20.20 18.13 -6.65
N VAL A 486 21.33 18.80 -6.74
CA VAL A 486 21.45 20.13 -7.29
C VAL A 486 21.73 20.04 -8.79
N VAL A 487 21.06 20.87 -9.58
CA VAL A 487 21.35 21.07 -11.01
C VAL A 487 22.55 22.01 -11.12
N MET A 488 23.75 21.44 -11.08
CA MET A 488 25.01 22.20 -10.98
C MET A 488 25.21 23.22 -12.11
N ASP A 489 24.75 22.91 -13.33
CA ASP A 489 24.85 23.80 -14.49
C ASP A 489 24.06 25.12 -14.33
N LYS A 490 23.07 25.13 -13.42
CA LYS A 490 22.24 26.29 -13.12
C LYS A 490 22.64 26.98 -11.81
N ARG A 491 23.73 26.55 -11.18
CA ARG A 491 24.22 27.17 -9.95
C ARG A 491 24.76 28.56 -10.23
N ILE A 492 24.19 29.54 -9.54
CA ILE A 492 24.71 30.90 -9.55
C ILE A 492 25.94 31.01 -8.62
N PRO A 493 26.99 31.77 -8.98
CA PRO A 493 28.20 31.89 -8.17
C PRO A 493 27.98 32.45 -6.75
N SER A 494 26.86 33.14 -6.51
CA SER A 494 26.51 33.71 -5.21
C SER A 494 25.90 32.71 -4.22
N CYS A 495 25.69 31.45 -4.61
CA CYS A 495 25.18 30.41 -3.70
C CYS A 495 26.26 30.01 -2.68
N GLU A 496 26.05 30.34 -1.41
CA GLU A 496 26.94 29.95 -0.31
C GLU A 496 26.58 28.56 0.25
N PRO A 497 27.58 27.75 0.68
CA PRO A 497 27.33 26.49 1.37
C PRO A 497 26.40 26.66 2.57
N TYR A 498 25.41 25.78 2.71
CA TYR A 498 24.47 25.87 3.83
C TYR A 498 25.13 25.45 5.15
N CYS A 499 25.27 26.39 6.07
CA CYS A 499 25.72 26.12 7.43
C CYS A 499 24.55 25.63 8.28
N PHE A 500 24.59 24.35 8.69
CA PHE A 500 23.59 23.80 9.61
C PHE A 500 23.68 24.52 10.97
N PRO A 501 22.57 24.91 11.60
CA PRO A 501 22.63 25.79 12.76
C PRO A 501 23.23 25.08 13.99
N GLU A 502 24.22 25.71 14.60
CA GLU A 502 24.86 25.26 15.85
C GLU A 502 23.96 25.47 17.08
N LYS A 503 22.92 26.29 16.96
CA LYS A 503 21.95 26.60 18.00
C LYS A 503 20.55 26.27 17.50
N CYS A 504 19.71 25.78 18.40
CA CYS A 504 18.32 25.49 18.10
C CYS A 504 17.61 26.78 17.64
N PRO A 505 16.98 26.81 16.46
CA PRO A 505 16.33 28.03 15.94
C PRO A 505 15.14 28.48 16.82
N ALA A 506 14.58 27.56 17.61
CA ALA A 506 13.44 27.84 18.47
C ALA A 506 13.82 28.38 19.86
N CYS A 507 14.99 28.01 20.42
CA CYS A 507 15.34 28.36 21.81
C CYS A 507 16.78 28.81 22.02
N GLY A 508 17.60 28.87 20.97
CA GLY A 508 19.00 29.31 21.03
C GLY A 508 19.97 28.34 21.74
N THR A 509 19.50 27.24 22.30
CA THR A 509 20.36 26.25 22.98
C THR A 509 21.29 25.56 21.98
N PRO A 510 22.59 25.40 22.29
CA PRO A 510 23.50 24.60 21.48
C PRO A 510 22.93 23.21 21.17
N VAL A 511 22.94 22.83 19.89
CA VAL A 511 22.45 21.52 19.48
C VAL A 511 23.51 20.45 19.69
N VAL A 512 23.06 19.23 19.96
CA VAL A 512 23.95 18.08 20.20
C VAL A 512 23.66 16.99 19.19
N ARG A 513 24.71 16.26 18.80
CA ARG A 513 24.62 15.05 18.00
C ARG A 513 24.97 13.87 18.91
N VAL A 514 24.05 12.93 19.07
CA VAL A 514 24.27 11.74 19.90
C VAL A 514 25.28 10.85 19.19
N GLU A 515 26.20 10.25 19.95
CA GLU A 515 27.21 9.33 19.45
C GLU A 515 26.54 8.15 18.71
N GLY A 516 26.96 7.89 17.45
CA GLY A 516 26.31 6.91 16.56
C GLY A 516 25.04 7.38 15.83
N GLY A 517 24.54 8.60 16.09
CA GLY A 517 23.34 9.16 15.45
C GLY A 517 23.64 10.10 14.27
N VAL A 518 22.75 10.11 13.27
CA VAL A 518 22.80 11.04 12.11
C VAL A 518 22.06 12.37 12.33
N ALA A 519 21.24 12.46 13.37
CA ALA A 519 20.34 13.59 13.60
C ALA A 519 20.86 14.53 14.69
N TRP A 520 20.94 15.83 14.37
CA TRP A 520 21.13 16.90 15.34
C TRP A 520 19.87 17.12 16.18
N ARG A 521 20.04 17.38 17.48
CA ARG A 521 18.93 17.51 18.43
C ARG A 521 19.10 18.71 19.35
N CYS A 522 18.00 19.35 19.70
CA CYS A 522 17.93 20.32 20.78
C CYS A 522 17.83 19.57 22.14
N PRO A 523 18.87 19.67 22.99
CA PRO A 523 18.87 19.01 24.29
C PRO A 523 17.92 19.69 25.28
N ASN A 524 17.61 20.98 25.09
CA ASN A 524 16.80 21.76 26.01
C ASN A 524 15.40 21.15 26.23
N PRO A 525 15.05 20.67 27.43
CA PRO A 525 13.72 20.15 27.73
C PRO A 525 12.65 21.26 27.73
N HIS A 526 13.04 22.52 27.90
CA HIS A 526 12.17 23.71 27.91
C HIS A 526 12.14 24.43 26.56
N CYS A 527 12.62 23.81 25.47
CA CYS A 527 12.51 24.39 24.13
C CYS A 527 11.03 24.65 23.80
N PRO A 528 10.64 25.88 23.35
CA PRO A 528 9.24 26.22 23.08
C PRO A 528 8.56 25.25 22.10
N GLU A 529 9.26 24.77 21.06
CA GLU A 529 8.72 23.77 20.12
C GLU A 529 8.50 22.39 20.76
N LYS A 530 9.40 21.98 21.66
CA LYS A 530 9.24 20.73 22.41
C LYS A 530 8.10 20.85 23.40
N VAL A 531 7.97 21.99 24.10
CA VAL A 531 6.83 22.29 24.97
C VAL A 531 5.54 22.26 24.16
N ARG A 532 5.45 23.03 23.07
CA ARG A 532 4.30 23.07 22.16
C ARG A 532 3.83 21.69 21.75
N ARG A 533 4.74 20.87 21.22
CA ARG A 533 4.40 19.51 20.76
C ARG A 533 4.04 18.57 21.91
N ARG A 534 4.65 18.72 23.08
CA ARG A 534 4.29 17.92 24.28
C ARG A 534 2.92 18.29 24.81
N VAL A 535 2.62 19.58 24.96
CA VAL A 535 1.31 20.08 25.40
C VAL A 535 0.22 19.64 24.42
N ALA A 536 0.44 19.81 23.11
CA ALA A 536 -0.52 19.36 22.09
C ALA A 536 -0.72 17.83 22.10
N HIS A 537 0.33 17.05 22.34
CA HIS A 537 0.22 15.59 22.51
C HIS A 537 -0.58 15.23 23.77
N PHE A 538 -0.28 15.87 24.90
CA PHE A 538 -0.95 15.66 26.18
C PHE A 538 -2.45 15.98 26.10
N ALA A 539 -2.81 17.06 25.41
CA ALA A 539 -4.20 17.49 25.20
C ALA A 539 -4.98 16.65 24.16
N SER A 540 -4.28 15.91 23.29
CA SER A 540 -4.90 15.18 22.17
C SER A 540 -5.92 14.13 22.61
N LYS A 541 -6.82 13.75 21.69
CA LYS A 541 -7.81 12.67 21.86
C LYS A 541 -7.20 11.35 22.34
N ALA A 542 -5.98 11.05 21.89
CA ALA A 542 -5.23 9.85 22.25
C ALA A 542 -4.66 9.87 23.69
N CYS A 543 -4.67 11.03 24.35
CA CYS A 543 -4.18 11.23 25.72
C CYS A 543 -5.33 11.70 26.61
N LEU A 544 -5.33 12.95 27.10
CA LEU A 544 -6.35 13.41 28.04
C LEU A 544 -7.67 13.85 27.37
N ASP A 545 -7.69 14.02 26.05
CA ASP A 545 -8.89 14.41 25.31
C ASP A 545 -9.53 15.69 25.89
N ILE A 546 -8.76 16.79 25.86
CA ILE A 546 -9.20 18.08 26.41
C ILE A 546 -9.93 18.84 25.30
N ASP A 547 -11.25 18.83 25.38
CA ASP A 547 -12.11 19.53 24.43
C ASP A 547 -11.79 21.03 24.37
N GLY A 548 -11.68 21.56 23.15
CA GLY A 548 -11.35 22.96 22.90
C GLY A 548 -9.87 23.32 22.98
N LEU A 549 -8.98 22.40 23.41
CA LEU A 549 -7.52 22.63 23.46
C LEU A 549 -6.81 22.08 22.20
N GLY A 550 -7.19 22.62 21.03
CA GLY A 550 -6.55 22.30 19.76
C GLY A 550 -5.15 22.94 19.59
N ARG A 551 -4.42 22.56 18.53
CA ARG A 551 -3.07 23.10 18.24
C ARG A 551 -3.02 24.63 18.22
N GLU A 552 -3.98 25.27 17.56
CA GLU A 552 -4.04 26.73 17.46
C GLU A 552 -4.17 27.40 18.83
N ILE A 553 -4.97 26.82 19.73
CA ILE A 553 -5.14 27.35 21.09
C ILE A 553 -3.88 27.10 21.93
N VAL A 554 -3.28 25.92 21.83
CA VAL A 554 -1.99 25.64 22.49
C VAL A 554 -0.92 26.63 22.03
N ASP A 555 -0.85 26.91 20.74
CA ASP A 555 0.08 27.88 20.17
C ASP A 555 -0.16 29.28 20.73
N LEU A 556 -1.42 29.71 20.79
CA LEU A 556 -1.82 31.00 21.34
C LEU A 556 -1.48 31.13 22.84
N LEU A 557 -1.74 30.09 23.64
CA LEU A 557 -1.44 30.08 25.08
C LEU A 557 0.07 30.18 25.33
N LEU A 558 0.89 29.50 24.52
CA LEU A 558 2.35 29.57 24.61
C LEU A 558 2.89 30.92 24.13
N GLU A 559 2.35 31.47 23.05
CA GLU A 559 2.75 32.77 22.51
C GLU A 559 2.49 33.90 23.53
N LYS A 560 1.34 33.85 24.20
CA LYS A 560 0.97 34.79 25.27
C LYS A 560 1.66 34.48 26.61
N LYS A 561 2.49 33.43 26.68
CA LYS A 561 3.20 32.96 27.88
C LYS A 561 2.26 32.66 29.05
N LEU A 562 1.02 32.28 28.76
CA LEU A 562 0.05 31.83 29.75
C LEU A 562 0.37 30.42 30.24
N ILE A 563 1.03 29.63 29.39
CA ILE A 563 1.59 28.33 29.75
C ILE A 563 3.05 28.24 29.28
N THR A 564 3.85 27.49 30.02
CA THR A 564 5.27 27.21 29.70
C THR A 564 5.60 25.71 29.84
N THR A 565 4.77 24.97 30.57
CA THR A 565 4.86 23.53 30.77
C THR A 565 3.46 22.92 30.83
N ILE A 566 3.36 21.58 30.90
CA ILE A 566 2.09 20.85 30.97
C ILE A 566 1.30 21.20 32.25
N PRO A 567 1.91 21.22 33.47
CA PRO A 567 1.23 21.62 34.70
C PRO A 567 0.48 22.94 34.65
N ASP A 568 0.97 23.91 33.86
CA ASP A 568 0.37 25.25 33.78
C ASP A 568 -1.05 25.20 33.22
N LEU A 569 -1.38 24.19 32.40
CA LEU A 569 -2.75 23.98 31.92
C LEU A 569 -3.75 23.93 33.08
N PHE A 570 -3.41 23.19 34.14
CA PHE A 570 -4.27 23.01 35.31
C PHE A 570 -4.24 24.19 36.30
N ARG A 571 -3.51 25.27 35.97
CA ARG A 571 -3.43 26.51 36.73
C ARG A 571 -4.11 27.69 36.04
N LEU A 572 -4.45 27.54 34.77
CA LEU A 572 -5.16 28.55 34.00
C LEU A 572 -6.48 28.90 34.68
N LYS A 573 -6.80 30.19 34.67
CA LYS A 573 -8.09 30.70 35.13
C LYS A 573 -8.86 31.30 33.96
N VAL A 574 -10.16 31.48 34.16
CA VAL A 574 -11.04 32.09 33.14
C VAL A 574 -10.54 33.48 32.76
N GLU A 575 -10.06 34.26 33.74
CA GLU A 575 -9.56 35.62 33.55
C GLU A 575 -8.34 35.69 32.61
N ASP A 576 -7.50 34.63 32.60
CA ASP A 576 -6.32 34.55 31.74
C ASP A 576 -6.70 34.38 30.25
N LEU A 577 -7.88 33.82 29.99
CA LEU A 577 -8.36 33.47 28.65
C LEU A 577 -9.22 34.58 28.01
N LEU A 578 -9.88 35.42 28.81
CA LEU A 578 -10.73 36.51 28.32
C LEU A 578 -10.03 37.45 27.31
N PRO A 579 -8.75 37.84 27.49
CA PRO A 579 -8.05 38.71 26.55
C PRO A 579 -7.79 38.07 25.18
N LEU A 580 -7.91 36.73 25.06
CA LEU A 580 -7.62 35.99 23.84
C LEU A 580 -8.74 36.11 22.81
N LYS A 581 -9.98 36.40 23.23
CA LYS A 581 -11.15 36.43 22.33
C LYS A 581 -12.19 37.46 22.78
N LYS A 582 -12.58 38.36 21.85
CA LYS A 582 -13.50 39.50 22.10
C LYS A 582 -14.88 39.12 22.68
N SER A 583 -15.34 37.89 22.47
CA SER A 583 -16.58 37.33 23.06
C SER A 583 -16.28 35.93 23.59
N GLY A 584 -15.39 35.88 24.58
CA GLY A 584 -14.71 34.66 25.00
C GLY A 584 -15.17 34.04 26.32
N GLU A 585 -16.10 34.63 27.07
CA GLU A 585 -16.40 34.17 28.44
C GLU A 585 -16.96 32.75 28.48
N THR A 586 -17.95 32.42 27.65
CA THR A 586 -18.46 31.04 27.54
C THR A 586 -17.40 30.07 27.04
N TRP A 587 -16.57 30.48 26.08
CA TRP A 587 -15.48 29.66 25.56
C TRP A 587 -14.40 29.39 26.61
N ALA A 588 -14.00 30.41 27.37
CA ALA A 588 -13.02 30.32 28.43
C ALA A 588 -13.53 29.41 29.56
N ASN A 589 -14.79 29.58 29.99
CA ASN A 589 -15.42 28.69 30.97
C ASN A 589 -15.46 27.25 30.47
N ASN A 590 -15.85 27.02 29.20
CA ASN A 590 -15.89 25.67 28.64
C ASN A 590 -14.49 25.03 28.60
N LEU A 591 -13.45 25.79 28.23
CA LEU A 591 -12.08 25.28 28.17
C LEU A 591 -11.54 24.95 29.57
N ILE A 592 -11.75 25.83 30.56
CA ILE A 592 -11.34 25.56 31.95
C ILE A 592 -12.10 24.35 32.51
N ASN A 593 -13.41 24.27 32.29
CA ASN A 593 -14.20 23.11 32.70
C ASN A 593 -13.71 21.81 32.04
N ALA A 594 -13.35 21.86 30.75
CA ALA A 594 -12.79 20.71 30.05
C ALA A 594 -11.42 20.29 30.63
N ILE A 595 -10.54 21.24 30.98
CA ILE A 595 -9.26 20.96 31.64
C ILE A 595 -9.48 20.36 33.03
N ASP A 596 -10.35 20.97 33.84
CA ASP A 596 -10.65 20.55 35.21
C ASP A 596 -11.29 19.16 35.25
N ALA A 597 -12.15 18.84 34.29
CA ALA A 597 -12.75 17.50 34.15
C ALA A 597 -11.70 16.39 33.92
N ARG A 598 -10.49 16.73 33.46
CA ARG A 598 -9.41 15.76 33.24
C ARG A 598 -8.45 15.62 34.43
N ARG A 599 -8.69 16.29 35.56
CA ARG A 599 -7.91 16.11 36.79
C ARG A 599 -7.93 14.68 37.32
N THR A 600 -9.02 13.96 37.07
CA THR A 600 -9.22 12.55 37.47
C THR A 600 -9.19 11.58 36.29
N ALA A 601 -8.56 11.99 35.17
CA ALA A 601 -8.44 11.15 33.98
C ALA A 601 -7.73 9.81 34.29
N ASP A 602 -7.98 8.81 33.43
CA ASP A 602 -7.36 7.50 33.57
C ASP A 602 -5.84 7.59 33.62
N LEU A 603 -5.23 6.83 34.53
CA LEU A 603 -3.78 6.77 34.72
C LEU A 603 -3.02 6.45 33.42
N TRP A 604 -3.55 5.57 32.58
CA TRP A 604 -2.90 5.20 31.31
C TRP A 604 -2.87 6.36 30.31
N ARG A 605 -3.91 7.21 30.29
CA ARG A 605 -3.97 8.40 29.42
C ARG A 605 -2.92 9.42 29.84
N VAL A 606 -2.72 9.59 31.15
CA VAL A 606 -1.66 10.45 31.70
C VAL A 606 -0.28 9.90 31.37
N ILE A 607 -0.02 8.59 31.59
CA ILE A 607 1.27 7.96 31.24
C ILE A 607 1.58 8.12 29.75
N HIS A 608 0.59 7.90 28.87
CA HIS A 608 0.76 8.09 27.43
C HIS A 608 1.02 9.57 27.07
N GLY A 609 0.36 10.50 27.77
CA GLY A 609 0.52 11.94 27.60
C GLY A 609 1.91 12.45 28.01
N LEU A 610 2.58 11.82 28.98
CA LEU A 610 3.95 12.19 29.39
C LEU A 610 4.97 12.04 28.24
N GLY A 611 4.66 11.22 27.23
CA GLY A 611 5.49 11.08 26.03
C GLY A 611 6.81 10.36 26.31
N ILE A 612 6.79 9.35 27.18
CA ILE A 612 7.97 8.53 27.51
C ILE A 612 8.44 7.80 26.23
N PRO A 613 9.75 7.84 25.89
CA PRO A 613 10.27 7.16 24.72
C PRO A 613 9.91 5.67 24.69
N GLN A 614 9.55 5.14 23.52
CA GLN A 614 9.11 3.75 23.31
C GLN A 614 7.78 3.35 23.98
N VAL A 615 7.09 4.27 24.67
CA VAL A 615 5.81 3.98 25.33
C VAL A 615 4.63 4.52 24.51
N GLY A 616 3.94 3.62 23.81
CA GLY A 616 2.65 3.91 23.16
C GLY A 616 1.45 3.66 24.08
N ALA A 617 0.23 3.88 23.57
CA ALA A 617 -1.02 3.71 24.34
C ALA A 617 -1.19 2.33 24.98
N THR A 618 -0.88 1.24 24.25
CA THR A 618 -0.96 -0.13 24.78
C THR A 618 0.01 -0.35 25.95
N ALA A 619 1.27 0.07 25.78
CA ALA A 619 2.27 -0.01 26.84
C ALA A 619 1.87 0.82 28.07
N ALA A 620 1.31 2.02 27.86
CA ALA A 620 0.80 2.87 28.94
C ALA A 620 -0.35 2.21 29.72
N LYS A 621 -1.26 1.49 29.05
CA LYS A 621 -2.31 0.69 29.71
C LYS A 621 -1.72 -0.42 30.57
N THR A 622 -0.70 -1.12 30.06
CA THR A 622 -0.02 -2.18 30.81
C THR A 622 0.72 -1.64 32.04
N LEU A 623 1.40 -0.50 31.92
CA LEU A 623 2.01 0.20 33.06
C LEU A 623 0.97 0.63 34.10
N ALA A 624 -0.14 1.24 33.66
CA ALA A 624 -1.20 1.71 34.55
C ALA A 624 -1.83 0.56 35.35
N ARG A 625 -2.06 -0.59 34.71
CA ARG A 625 -2.60 -1.79 35.37
C ARG A 625 -1.64 -2.37 36.40
N SER A 626 -0.34 -2.41 36.07
CA SER A 626 0.67 -3.09 36.89
C SER A 626 1.09 -2.25 38.10
N PHE A 627 1.28 -0.95 37.92
CA PHE A 627 1.81 -0.08 38.98
C PHE A 627 0.77 0.76 39.68
N ARG A 628 -0.40 1.01 39.07
CA ARG A 628 -1.57 1.69 39.68
C ARG A 628 -1.37 3.12 40.19
N SER A 629 -0.17 3.67 40.21
CA SER A 629 0.06 5.09 40.45
C SER A 629 1.32 5.58 39.73
N LEU A 630 1.42 6.89 39.53
CA LEU A 630 2.64 7.49 38.98
C LEU A 630 3.82 7.31 39.94
N ASP A 631 3.60 7.35 41.24
CA ASP A 631 4.66 7.17 42.25
C ASP A 631 5.20 5.74 42.26
N ALA A 632 4.30 4.74 42.17
CA ALA A 632 4.70 3.33 42.08
C ALA A 632 5.44 3.05 40.77
N LEU A 633 4.99 3.63 39.65
CA LEU A 633 5.69 3.53 38.38
C LEU A 633 7.07 4.19 38.43
N ALA A 634 7.18 5.37 39.04
CA ALA A 634 8.44 6.08 39.20
C ALA A 634 9.45 5.30 40.06
N ALA A 635 8.97 4.58 41.07
CA ALA A 635 9.79 3.75 41.96
C ALA A 635 10.12 2.34 41.41
N ALA A 636 9.50 1.92 40.31
CA ALA A 636 9.62 0.56 39.79
C ALA A 636 11.06 0.21 39.36
N PRO A 637 11.66 -0.88 39.90
CA PRO A 637 13.00 -1.28 39.50
C PRO A 637 13.00 -1.88 38.09
N LEU A 638 14.12 -1.77 37.37
CA LEU A 638 14.24 -2.23 35.98
C LEU A 638 13.79 -3.69 35.76
N PRO A 639 14.10 -4.67 36.64
CA PRO A 639 13.63 -6.05 36.46
C PRO A 639 12.12 -6.19 36.43
N ASP A 640 11.37 -5.38 37.18
CA ASP A 640 9.90 -5.47 37.21
C ASP A 640 9.29 -4.92 35.92
N LEU A 641 9.91 -3.89 35.34
CA LEU A 641 9.53 -3.36 34.02
C LEU A 641 9.78 -4.38 32.91
N VAL A 642 10.89 -5.12 32.95
CA VAL A 642 11.24 -6.17 31.96
C VAL A 642 10.27 -7.36 32.03
N ARG A 643 9.67 -7.64 33.19
CA ARG A 643 8.74 -8.77 33.37
C ARG A 643 7.35 -8.53 32.79
N LEU A 644 7.04 -7.31 32.34
CA LEU A 644 5.76 -6.99 31.72
C LEU A 644 5.65 -7.64 30.34
N ALA A 645 4.50 -8.22 30.03
CA ALA A 645 4.29 -9.00 28.80
C ALA A 645 4.53 -8.21 27.50
N ASP A 646 4.37 -6.88 27.53
CA ASP A 646 4.53 -5.99 26.37
C ASP A 646 5.89 -5.27 26.34
N PHE A 647 6.82 -5.59 27.25
CA PHE A 647 8.07 -4.85 27.43
C PHE A 647 9.29 -5.70 27.06
N GLY A 648 10.04 -5.23 26.05
CA GLY A 648 11.42 -5.66 25.83
C GLY A 648 12.41 -4.87 26.69
N GLU A 649 13.66 -5.34 26.75
CA GLU A 649 14.72 -4.73 27.55
C GLU A 649 14.98 -3.25 27.19
N ILE A 650 14.94 -2.91 25.89
CA ILE A 650 15.11 -1.53 25.39
C ILE A 650 14.00 -0.61 25.93
N THR A 651 12.74 -1.06 25.91
CA THR A 651 11.60 -0.26 26.38
C THR A 651 11.66 -0.07 27.89
N ALA A 652 11.97 -1.13 28.64
CA ALA A 652 12.13 -1.05 30.09
C ALA A 652 13.24 -0.07 30.50
N GLN A 653 14.39 -0.13 29.82
CA GLN A 653 15.49 0.82 30.04
C GLN A 653 15.08 2.25 29.70
N ALA A 654 14.33 2.47 28.62
CA ALA A 654 13.85 3.80 28.25
C ALA A 654 12.90 4.40 29.31
N VAL A 655 11.99 3.60 29.87
CA VAL A 655 11.10 4.05 30.96
C VAL A 655 11.92 4.39 32.21
N ARG A 656 12.85 3.51 32.60
CA ARG A 656 13.69 3.72 33.78
C ARG A 656 14.54 4.99 33.64
N ALA A 657 15.22 5.15 32.52
CA ALA A 657 16.02 6.33 32.21
C ALA A 657 15.19 7.62 32.23
N TRP A 658 13.92 7.56 31.80
CA TRP A 658 13.04 8.73 31.83
C TRP A 658 12.70 9.16 33.26
N PHE A 659 12.41 8.22 34.17
CA PHE A 659 12.14 8.54 35.58
C PHE A 659 13.39 8.80 36.42
N ASP A 660 14.58 8.41 35.96
CA ASP A 660 15.83 8.73 36.64
C ASP A 660 16.23 10.20 36.44
N ASP A 661 15.80 10.81 35.32
CA ASP A 661 15.95 12.25 35.05
C ASP A 661 15.15 13.09 36.07
N GLY A 662 15.85 13.95 36.81
CA GLY A 662 15.26 14.83 37.82
C GLY A 662 14.23 15.82 37.25
N THR A 663 14.39 16.24 35.99
CA THR A 663 13.45 17.17 35.33
C THR A 663 12.09 16.52 35.11
N ASN A 664 12.08 15.24 34.72
CA ASN A 664 10.85 14.49 34.48
C ASN A 664 10.16 14.12 35.81
N ARG A 665 10.93 13.83 36.85
CA ARG A 665 10.39 13.64 38.21
C ARG A 665 9.72 14.91 38.73
N GLU A 666 10.36 16.06 38.55
CA GLU A 666 9.76 17.35 38.94
C GLU A 666 8.50 17.64 38.12
N LEU A 667 8.47 17.31 36.82
CA LEU A 667 7.27 17.44 36.00
C LEU A 667 6.10 16.62 36.56
N VAL A 668 6.33 15.37 36.96
CA VAL A 668 5.30 14.50 37.56
C VAL A 668 4.83 15.06 38.91
N ALA A 669 5.77 15.46 39.77
CA ALA A 669 5.45 16.07 41.06
C ALA A 669 4.67 17.39 40.90
N ASP A 670 5.02 18.20 39.91
CA ASP A 670 4.34 19.47 39.63
C ASP A 670 2.93 19.27 39.07
N LEU A 671 2.70 18.23 38.25
CA LEU A 671 1.36 17.82 37.83
C LEU A 671 0.49 17.42 39.02
N GLN A 672 1.04 16.62 39.95
CA GLN A 672 0.34 16.23 41.17
C GLN A 672 0.02 17.46 42.05
N ARG A 673 0.99 18.37 42.24
CA ARG A 673 0.79 19.66 42.95
C ARG A 673 -0.23 20.56 42.25
N ALA A 674 -0.32 20.50 40.92
CA ALA A 674 -1.32 21.22 40.14
C ALA A 674 -2.73 20.60 40.24
N GLY A 675 -2.89 19.48 40.98
CA GLY A 675 -4.18 18.84 41.23
C GLY A 675 -4.56 17.75 40.22
N LEU A 676 -3.59 17.21 39.47
CA LEU A 676 -3.80 16.01 38.66
C LEU A 676 -3.71 14.77 39.57
N ALA A 677 -4.83 14.06 39.72
CA ALA A 677 -4.96 12.84 40.50
C ALA A 677 -5.48 11.71 39.59
N PRO A 678 -4.61 11.09 38.77
CA PRO A 678 -5.03 10.11 37.79
C PRO A 678 -5.66 8.89 38.46
N THR A 679 -6.75 8.39 37.90
CA THR A 679 -7.46 7.23 38.44
C THR A 679 -6.86 5.93 37.90
N PRO A 680 -6.42 5.00 38.76
CA PRO A 680 -5.99 3.70 38.28
C PRO A 680 -7.17 2.88 37.75
N PRO A 681 -6.92 1.89 36.88
CA PRO A 681 -7.94 0.90 36.51
C PRO A 681 -8.56 0.25 37.76
N ALA A 682 -9.85 -0.09 37.77
CA ALA A 682 -10.53 -0.63 38.97
C ALA A 682 -9.80 -1.86 39.57
N GLU A 683 -9.74 -1.96 40.92
CA GLU A 683 -9.05 -3.07 41.64
C GLU A 683 -9.70 -4.44 41.37
N ASN A 684 -11.03 -4.47 41.28
CA ASN A 684 -11.81 -5.69 41.05
C ASN A 684 -11.93 -6.06 39.57
N ALA A 685 -11.13 -5.47 38.68
CA ALA A 685 -11.10 -5.86 37.28
C ALA A 685 -10.60 -7.30 37.07
N ALA A 686 -9.92 -7.90 38.06
CA ALA A 686 -9.52 -9.31 38.05
C ALA A 686 -10.65 -10.26 38.53
N ASP A 687 -11.53 -9.79 39.42
CA ASP A 687 -12.67 -10.55 39.97
C ASP A 687 -14.01 -10.21 39.30
N SER A 688 -14.01 -9.26 38.36
CA SER A 688 -15.21 -8.90 37.63
C SER A 688 -15.65 -10.06 36.72
N PRO A 689 -16.96 -10.21 36.46
CA PRO A 689 -17.44 -11.19 35.48
C PRO A 689 -16.89 -10.95 34.07
N ALA A 690 -16.33 -9.78 33.77
CA ALA A 690 -15.71 -9.42 32.50
C ALA A 690 -14.19 -9.66 32.46
N ALA A 691 -13.55 -9.95 33.59
CA ALA A 691 -12.11 -10.15 33.73
C ALA A 691 -11.57 -11.23 32.79
N GLY A 692 -10.58 -10.90 31.95
CA GLY A 692 -9.95 -11.86 31.03
C GLY A 692 -10.84 -12.33 29.87
N LYS A 693 -12.11 -11.92 29.85
CA LYS A 693 -13.06 -12.28 28.80
C LYS A 693 -12.94 -11.32 27.62
N THR A 694 -13.21 -11.85 26.43
CA THR A 694 -13.13 -11.09 25.17
C THR A 694 -14.52 -10.70 24.70
N PHE A 695 -14.75 -9.42 24.47
CA PHE A 695 -16.01 -8.83 24.02
C PHE A 695 -15.90 -8.34 22.58
N VAL A 696 -17.00 -8.36 21.85
CA VAL A 696 -17.11 -7.73 20.52
C VAL A 696 -18.34 -6.84 20.51
N LEU A 697 -18.13 -5.55 20.26
CA LEU A 697 -19.21 -4.57 20.12
C LEU A 697 -19.73 -4.56 18.68
N THR A 698 -21.05 -4.58 18.48
CA THR A 698 -21.71 -4.50 17.18
C THR A 698 -23.03 -3.75 17.25
N GLY A 699 -23.43 -3.07 16.18
CA GLY A 699 -24.59 -2.17 16.19
C GLY A 699 -24.34 -0.87 16.94
N THR A 700 -25.35 0.00 16.95
CA THR A 700 -25.39 1.27 17.66
C THR A 700 -26.07 1.05 19.01
N LEU A 701 -25.34 1.29 20.11
CA LEU A 701 -25.92 1.15 21.44
C LEU A 701 -26.80 2.38 21.76
N PRO A 702 -28.01 2.21 22.28
CA PRO A 702 -28.96 3.29 22.61
C PRO A 702 -28.38 4.48 23.37
N THR A 703 -27.53 4.27 24.39
CA THR A 703 -27.02 5.37 25.24
C THR A 703 -25.50 5.47 25.32
N LEU A 704 -24.76 4.44 24.92
CA LEU A 704 -23.29 4.42 24.97
C LEU A 704 -22.64 4.52 23.58
N GLY A 705 -21.70 5.46 23.43
CA GLY A 705 -20.80 5.45 22.28
C GLY A 705 -19.93 4.17 22.27
N ARG A 706 -19.53 3.70 21.07
CA ARG A 706 -18.67 2.51 20.93
C ARG A 706 -17.35 2.64 21.70
N GLU A 707 -16.77 3.84 21.72
CA GLU A 707 -15.58 4.16 22.51
C GLU A 707 -15.87 4.05 24.02
N GLN A 708 -16.97 4.63 24.50
CA GLN A 708 -17.38 4.56 25.92
C GLN A 708 -17.67 3.13 26.38
N ALA A 709 -18.33 2.33 25.54
CA ALA A 709 -18.57 0.91 25.84
C ALA A 709 -17.26 0.11 25.87
N THR A 710 -16.30 0.44 25.00
CA THR A 710 -14.96 -0.18 25.01
C THR A 710 -14.22 0.15 26.30
N GLU A 711 -14.24 1.42 26.71
CA GLU A 711 -13.63 1.87 27.96
C GLU A 711 -14.24 1.18 29.18
N LYS A 712 -15.57 1.07 29.26
CA LYS A 712 -16.26 0.37 30.35
C LYS A 712 -15.88 -1.11 30.44
N ILE A 713 -15.77 -1.80 29.30
CA ILE A 713 -15.36 -3.21 29.25
C ILE A 713 -13.90 -3.37 29.68
N GLU A 714 -13.00 -2.52 29.18
CA GLU A 714 -11.58 -2.57 29.53
C GLU A 714 -11.33 -2.18 30.99
N ALA A 715 -12.10 -1.24 31.54
CA ALA A 715 -12.05 -0.84 32.94
C ALA A 715 -12.45 -2.00 33.88
N ALA A 716 -13.35 -2.88 33.45
CA ALA A 716 -13.71 -4.10 34.16
C ALA A 716 -12.75 -5.28 33.88
N GLY A 717 -11.63 -5.08 33.17
CA GLY A 717 -10.64 -6.12 32.91
C GLY A 717 -10.95 -7.02 31.71
N GLY A 718 -11.97 -6.69 30.93
CA GLY A 718 -12.27 -7.34 29.66
C GLY A 718 -11.38 -6.84 28.52
N LYS A 719 -11.34 -7.61 27.42
CA LYS A 719 -10.66 -7.23 26.18
C LYS A 719 -11.69 -7.02 25.08
N VAL A 720 -11.66 -5.90 24.38
CA VAL A 720 -12.51 -5.69 23.20
C VAL A 720 -11.76 -6.11 21.94
N SER A 721 -12.38 -6.96 21.13
CA SER A 721 -11.88 -7.38 19.82
C SER A 721 -12.78 -6.85 18.71
N GLY A 722 -12.17 -6.60 17.54
CA GLY A 722 -12.89 -6.18 16.35
C GLY A 722 -13.71 -7.29 15.68
N SER A 723 -13.44 -8.57 16.00
CA SER A 723 -14.02 -9.73 15.31
C SER A 723 -14.50 -10.81 16.30
N VAL A 724 -15.62 -11.46 15.96
CA VAL A 724 -16.14 -12.63 16.69
C VAL A 724 -15.33 -13.86 16.28
N SER A 725 -14.73 -14.52 17.27
CA SER A 725 -13.92 -15.73 17.15
C SER A 725 -14.34 -16.77 18.20
N LYS A 726 -13.77 -17.98 18.16
CA LYS A 726 -13.97 -18.97 19.25
C LYS A 726 -13.43 -18.52 20.61
N LYS A 727 -12.55 -17.51 20.65
CA LYS A 727 -12.02 -16.90 21.88
C LYS A 727 -12.91 -15.76 22.40
N THR A 728 -13.92 -15.36 21.63
CA THR A 728 -14.89 -14.34 22.03
C THR A 728 -15.85 -14.94 23.04
N HIS A 729 -16.00 -14.28 24.18
CA HIS A 729 -16.85 -14.72 25.28
C HIS A 729 -18.22 -14.06 25.22
N TYR A 730 -18.30 -12.79 24.82
CA TYR A 730 -19.56 -12.06 24.68
C TYR A 730 -19.57 -11.20 23.43
N VAL A 731 -20.75 -11.06 22.83
CA VAL A 731 -21.00 -10.06 21.79
C VAL A 731 -22.06 -9.10 22.30
N VAL A 732 -21.72 -7.81 22.36
CA VAL A 732 -22.65 -6.77 22.78
C VAL A 732 -23.27 -6.17 21.52
N ALA A 733 -24.58 -6.33 21.37
CA ALA A 733 -25.35 -6.00 20.19
C ALA A 733 -26.34 -4.87 20.47
N GLY A 734 -26.17 -3.74 19.78
CA GLY A 734 -27.14 -2.63 19.77
C GLY A 734 -28.13 -2.72 18.60
N GLU A 735 -28.83 -1.63 18.34
CA GLU A 735 -29.65 -1.47 17.14
C GLU A 735 -28.78 -1.63 15.88
N GLU A 736 -29.34 -2.22 14.82
CA GLU A 736 -28.60 -2.56 13.58
C GLU A 736 -27.38 -3.48 13.77
N ALA A 737 -27.38 -4.34 14.79
CA ALA A 737 -26.35 -5.37 14.95
C ALA A 737 -26.37 -6.39 13.79
N GLY A 738 -25.57 -6.14 12.76
CA GLY A 738 -25.49 -6.94 11.52
C GLY A 738 -24.71 -8.25 11.64
N SER A 739 -23.75 -8.47 10.73
CA SER A 739 -23.07 -9.76 10.51
C SER A 739 -22.35 -10.37 11.73
N LYS A 740 -21.94 -9.55 12.70
CA LYS A 740 -21.28 -10.01 13.95
C LYS A 740 -22.27 -10.69 14.90
N LEU A 741 -23.53 -10.26 14.93
CA LEU A 741 -24.59 -10.89 15.71
C LEU A 741 -24.90 -12.28 15.15
N GLU A 742 -25.02 -12.39 13.83
CA GLU A 742 -25.21 -13.68 13.15
C GLU A 742 -24.04 -14.64 13.39
N LYS A 743 -22.80 -14.12 13.34
CA LYS A 743 -21.60 -14.91 13.62
C LYS A 743 -21.53 -15.38 15.07
N ALA A 744 -21.96 -14.56 16.02
CA ALA A 744 -22.07 -14.95 17.43
C ALA A 744 -23.05 -16.10 17.62
N ARG A 745 -24.24 -16.00 17.01
CA ARG A 745 -25.27 -17.05 17.03
C ARG A 745 -24.77 -18.36 16.42
N LYS A 746 -24.07 -18.31 15.28
CA LYS A 746 -23.49 -19.50 14.63
C LYS A 746 -22.39 -20.18 15.46
N LEU A 747 -21.61 -19.40 16.20
CA LEU A 747 -20.52 -19.91 17.05
C LEU A 747 -20.96 -20.24 18.48
N GLY A 748 -22.24 -20.05 18.81
CA GLY A 748 -22.77 -20.27 20.16
C GLY A 748 -22.23 -19.29 21.21
N VAL A 749 -21.75 -18.12 20.78
CA VAL A 749 -21.21 -17.10 21.68
C VAL A 749 -22.39 -16.29 22.27
N PRO A 750 -22.48 -16.14 23.61
CA PRO A 750 -23.52 -15.35 24.26
C PRO A 750 -23.60 -13.92 23.73
N VAL A 751 -24.83 -13.45 23.50
CA VAL A 751 -25.12 -12.09 23.02
C VAL A 751 -25.77 -11.31 24.16
N LEU A 752 -25.27 -10.10 24.41
CA LEU A 752 -25.81 -9.15 25.37
C LEU A 752 -26.31 -7.91 24.62
N ASP A 753 -27.36 -7.28 25.12
CA ASP A 753 -27.71 -5.90 24.76
C ASP A 753 -26.94 -4.91 25.64
N GLU A 754 -27.17 -3.61 25.46
CA GLU A 754 -26.52 -2.57 26.26
C GLU A 754 -26.82 -2.74 27.76
N GLU A 755 -28.08 -3.05 28.11
CA GLU A 755 -28.50 -3.25 29.50
C GLU A 755 -27.86 -4.50 30.12
N GLY A 756 -27.74 -5.58 29.35
CA GLY A 756 -27.05 -6.81 29.74
C GLY A 756 -25.54 -6.61 29.91
N LEU A 757 -24.91 -5.76 29.10
CA LEU A 757 -23.52 -5.35 29.32
C LEU A 757 -23.39 -4.60 30.66
N LEU A 758 -24.27 -3.63 30.94
CA LEU A 758 -24.20 -2.87 32.19
C LEU A 758 -24.43 -3.75 33.42
N ARG A 759 -25.39 -4.69 33.38
CA ARG A 759 -25.60 -5.67 34.45
C ARG A 759 -24.40 -6.58 34.68
N LEU A 760 -23.80 -7.11 33.60
CA LEU A 760 -22.59 -7.93 33.69
C LEU A 760 -21.41 -7.16 34.31
N LEU A 761 -21.27 -5.88 33.97
CA LEU A 761 -20.22 -5.02 34.52
C LEU A 761 -20.51 -4.62 35.98
N ALA A 762 -21.79 -4.60 36.40
CA ALA A 762 -22.22 -4.36 37.78
C ALA A 762 -22.12 -5.60 38.68
N GLY A 763 -21.98 -6.80 38.11
CA GLY A 763 -21.90 -8.07 38.85
C GLY A 763 -23.25 -8.73 39.15
N GLU A 764 -24.30 -8.36 38.42
CA GLU A 764 -25.67 -8.86 38.57
C GLU A 764 -26.02 -10.06 37.67
#